data_AF-A0A495J6K9-F1
#
_entry.id   AF-A0A495J6K9-F1
#
_cell.length_a   1.000
_cell.length_b   1.000
_cell.length_c   1.000
_cell.angle_alpha   90.00
_cell.angle_beta   90.00
_cell.angle_gamma   90.00
#
_symmetry.space_group_name_H-M   'P 1'
#
loop_
_entity.id
_entity.type
_entity.pdbx_description
1 polymer ?
#
loop_
_entity_poly.entity_id
_entity_poly.type
_entity_poly.pdbx_seq_one_letter_code
_entity_poly.pdbx_strand_id
1 'polypeptide(L)'
;MADKVKQCYKTLWVGYKSCLILVLCLLFGVRSFSQSAIRKDIVLKTNWLSVANDTNINAYNGFEQAAFNTQNWQPVTVPHNWDTYQGYRRLKHGDRHGYAWYRTSFIVKDISADKAYFLFFEGVGSYATVWLNGTKVGYHAGGRTTFTLNVSQYLLKNKPNILAVRADHPDKIQDLPWVCGGSADEVGFSEGSQPMGIYRPVHFIITGAVRIEPFGVHIWNDTTVTEKSADLNIETEVKNYSNKPKKIAVINRLIDERGIVVAEAVSENAIPAGATMVYKQKLNFTHVHLWSLGQPYLYKMVSKVMDGQRQLDQESTPYGIRWISWPIGRGGSNKQFLLNGKPVFINGVAEYEHKMGQSHAFSNAQVRTRVMQVKTAGFNAFRDAHQPHNLAYQQYWDELGILWWPQFTAHIWYDTPAFRENFKTLLADWVKERRNNPSNILWGLQNESRLPADFAAECCELIRKLDPTASSQRKITTCNGGNGTDWDVPQNWTGTYGGNPLTYATDLEKQILVGEYGGWRSIDLHTDGPFAQNGALSEDRLDLLMETKIRLAESVKDKVAGHFQWLLSSHENPGRVQGGEGWREMDRVGPVNYKGLLTPWGEPTDAFYLYRANYAPKDKEPMVYIVSHTWPDRWLSPGTRDSLSVYSNCDEVELFNDVNGQSFGKKKNGGKGTHFTWDRVNVQYNVLYAVGYVKGKKVAEDYIVLNHLPQSPNFQDLNTEGKDLLKPNAGLKYIYRVNCGGPDYTDQFNHVWLADVHQTNNKTWGSTSWTDDLAGMPAMFGSQRRTFDLIKGTTDPQLFQTFRYGLDKLKYDFPVADGDYEVEFYFTEPWYGTGGGMDCTGWRLFDVAVNGHTVINNLDIWKEAGHDRALKKVVKVHVTGGHLTINFPHAESGEAIISAIAIASVNKNVVAALPSASVIHNLVVTNPSQAKNWSAKTWLDVGNKLYTNDETEIAQLPPNLYGAEWIKTPKVTIEGAGALAKFNTTVDADVYIGLDADIKQLPAWLHDYDNTKTLMVNDANGGNKFMLYHKRFKAGAEVSLGYNADKALMYLVAVQPVTEMEPATDLKTTVSYKAETATLSGEGTVISMVNGRNCITFKTTGSGAEWAISTGVAEAHEMRIKYANTTGKTLTANIKLLAADGTVMKEAQLKFGKTEADKFKTVGTTTGTSINAGNYKVILSAVDAEGLIVSGLEVQ
;
A
#
# COMPACT_ATOMS: atom_id res chain seq x y z
N MET A 1 38.69 46.72 -40.06
CA MET A 1 37.72 45.97 -39.23
C MET A 1 36.31 46.58 -39.22
N ALA A 2 36.04 47.69 -39.91
CA ALA A 2 34.69 48.24 -40.10
C ALA A 2 33.99 47.80 -41.42
N ASP A 3 34.74 47.30 -42.42
CA ASP A 3 34.16 46.92 -43.72
C ASP A 3 33.78 45.44 -43.88
N LYS A 4 34.14 44.57 -42.92
CA LYS A 4 33.65 43.17 -42.90
C LYS A 4 32.29 42.99 -42.22
N VAL A 5 31.76 44.03 -41.56
CA VAL A 5 30.42 44.00 -40.93
C VAL A 5 29.33 44.47 -41.91
N LYS A 6 29.66 45.28 -42.92
CA LYS A 6 28.69 45.78 -43.92
C LYS A 6 28.28 44.75 -44.98
N GLN A 7 29.01 43.65 -45.16
CA GLN A 7 28.68 42.60 -46.14
C GLN A 7 27.83 41.46 -45.55
N CYS A 8 27.77 41.29 -44.22
CA CYS A 8 26.85 40.34 -43.57
C CYS A 8 25.40 40.85 -43.45
N TYR A 9 25.17 42.17 -43.45
CA TYR A 9 23.81 42.72 -43.32
C TYR A 9 23.01 42.82 -44.64
N LYS A 10 23.65 42.62 -45.81
CA LYS A 10 22.97 42.71 -47.12
C LYS A 10 22.42 41.37 -47.64
N THR A 11 22.84 40.23 -47.09
CA THR A 11 22.29 38.90 -47.48
C THR A 11 21.11 38.47 -46.60
N LEU A 12 20.90 39.12 -45.44
CA LEU A 12 19.82 38.83 -44.50
C LEU A 12 18.49 39.54 -44.79
N TRP A 13 18.44 40.46 -45.77
CA TRP A 13 17.24 41.27 -46.04
C TRP A 13 16.50 40.95 -47.35
N VAL A 14 17.07 40.11 -48.22
CA VAL A 14 16.42 39.67 -49.47
C VAL A 14 15.73 38.30 -49.34
N GLY A 15 16.08 37.49 -48.32
CA GLY A 15 15.39 36.23 -48.01
C GLY A 15 14.05 36.38 -47.27
N TYR A 16 13.79 37.54 -46.65
CA TYR A 16 12.59 37.75 -45.82
C TYR A 16 11.33 38.15 -46.60
N LYS A 17 11.46 38.73 -47.81
CA LYS A 17 10.28 39.14 -48.61
C LYS A 17 9.67 38.01 -49.46
N SER A 18 10.46 37.01 -49.85
CA SER A 18 9.95 35.84 -50.60
C SER A 18 9.31 34.79 -49.68
N CYS A 19 9.70 34.72 -48.41
CA CYS A 19 9.03 33.87 -47.42
C CYS A 19 7.69 34.44 -46.94
N LEU A 20 7.53 35.78 -46.86
CA LEU A 20 6.27 36.36 -46.35
C LEU A 20 5.10 36.26 -47.34
N ILE A 21 5.37 36.27 -48.65
CA ILE A 21 4.32 36.18 -49.68
C ILE A 21 3.91 34.72 -49.96
N LEU A 22 4.81 33.74 -49.76
CA LEU A 22 4.42 32.32 -49.81
C LEU A 22 3.63 31.88 -48.57
N VAL A 23 3.85 32.51 -47.41
CA VAL A 23 3.12 32.22 -46.17
C VAL A 23 1.71 32.84 -46.17
N LEU A 24 1.48 33.96 -46.87
CA LEU A 24 0.16 34.61 -46.95
C LEU A 24 -0.79 34.01 -48.01
N CYS A 25 -0.28 33.33 -49.04
CA CYS A 25 -1.14 32.59 -49.99
C CYS A 25 -1.49 31.16 -49.56
N LEU A 26 -0.84 30.61 -48.52
CA LEU A 26 -1.20 29.31 -47.92
C LEU A 26 -2.23 29.42 -46.77
N LEU A 27 -2.61 30.64 -46.36
CA LEU A 27 -3.54 30.90 -45.25
C LEU A 27 -5.03 31.02 -45.66
N PHE A 28 -5.37 30.88 -46.94
CA PHE A 28 -6.76 30.78 -47.40
C PHE A 28 -6.91 29.59 -48.34
N GLY A 29 -7.22 28.40 -47.79
CA GLY A 29 -7.60 27.29 -48.65
C GLY A 29 -7.51 25.86 -48.12
N VAL A 30 -7.11 25.62 -46.87
CA VAL A 30 -7.26 24.29 -46.27
C VAL A 30 -8.13 24.40 -45.03
N ARG A 31 -9.45 24.39 -45.26
CA ARG A 31 -10.35 23.85 -44.25
C ARG A 31 -10.00 22.37 -44.14
N SER A 32 -9.04 22.04 -43.28
CA SER A 32 -8.91 20.69 -42.75
C SER A 32 -10.25 20.41 -42.06
N PHE A 33 -11.16 19.75 -42.79
CA PHE A 33 -12.27 19.07 -42.16
C PHE A 33 -11.61 18.07 -41.22
N SER A 34 -11.56 18.42 -39.93
CA SER A 34 -11.31 17.45 -38.87
C SER A 34 -12.41 16.40 -39.03
N GLN A 35 -12.06 15.29 -39.67
CA GLN A 35 -12.96 14.17 -39.84
C GLN A 35 -13.21 13.66 -38.43
N SER A 36 -14.40 13.92 -37.90
CA SER A 36 -14.73 13.51 -36.53
C SER A 36 -14.48 12.02 -36.38
N ALA A 37 -13.77 11.61 -35.33
CA ALA A 37 -13.50 10.21 -35.07
C ALA A 37 -14.82 9.39 -35.11
N ILE A 38 -14.79 8.27 -35.85
CA ILE A 38 -15.96 7.42 -36.11
C ILE A 38 -16.44 6.76 -34.82
N ARG A 39 -15.49 6.28 -34.00
CA ARG A 39 -15.70 5.91 -32.61
C ARG A 39 -15.33 7.09 -31.71
N LYS A 40 -16.17 7.39 -30.73
CA LYS A 40 -15.89 8.36 -29.67
C LYS A 40 -15.99 7.69 -28.32
N ASP A 41 -15.01 7.95 -27.47
CA ASP A 41 -14.99 7.54 -26.09
C ASP A 41 -14.97 8.80 -25.21
N ILE A 42 -15.94 8.91 -24.31
CA ILE A 42 -16.12 10.07 -23.43
C ILE A 42 -16.13 9.56 -22.00
N VAL A 43 -15.05 9.81 -21.27
CA VAL A 43 -14.96 9.46 -19.84
C VAL A 43 -15.89 10.35 -19.03
N LEU A 44 -16.79 9.74 -18.26
CA LEU A 44 -17.68 10.41 -17.31
C LEU A 44 -16.98 10.49 -15.95
N LYS A 45 -15.94 11.32 -15.84
CA LYS A 45 -15.10 11.43 -14.62
C LYS A 45 -15.74 12.28 -13.52
N THR A 46 -16.26 13.46 -13.87
CA THR A 46 -16.70 14.49 -12.90
C THR A 46 -18.23 14.62 -12.82
N ASN A 47 -18.71 15.51 -11.94
CA ASN A 47 -20.13 15.84 -11.73
C ASN A 47 -20.99 14.67 -11.22
N TRP A 48 -20.37 13.68 -10.59
CA TRP A 48 -21.10 12.65 -9.87
C TRP A 48 -21.53 13.17 -8.51
N LEU A 49 -22.73 12.81 -8.10
CA LEU A 49 -23.21 12.89 -6.73
C LEU A 49 -23.31 11.47 -6.19
N SER A 50 -22.86 11.25 -4.96
CA SER A 50 -22.96 9.96 -4.30
C SER A 50 -23.45 10.06 -2.86
N VAL A 51 -24.08 9.00 -2.40
CA VAL A 51 -24.40 8.76 -0.99
C VAL A 51 -24.31 7.27 -0.71
N ALA A 52 -24.04 6.88 0.53
CA ALA A 52 -24.02 5.48 0.95
C ALA A 52 -24.90 5.23 2.18
N ASN A 53 -25.30 3.97 2.36
CA ASN A 53 -25.96 3.46 3.54
C ASN A 53 -25.49 2.03 3.79
N ASP A 54 -25.04 1.76 5.00
CA ASP A 54 -24.31 0.53 5.31
C ASP A 54 -25.24 -0.69 5.44
N THR A 55 -26.55 -0.49 5.66
CA THR A 55 -27.48 -1.58 6.02
C THR A 55 -28.75 -1.65 5.20
N ASN A 56 -29.24 -0.53 4.64
CA ASN A 56 -30.54 -0.46 3.98
C ASN A 56 -30.42 -0.17 2.48
N ILE A 57 -30.51 -1.23 1.65
CA ILE A 57 -30.53 -1.17 0.18
C ILE A 57 -31.68 -0.33 -0.42
N ASN A 58 -32.69 0.01 0.38
CA ASN A 58 -33.86 0.79 -0.05
C ASN A 58 -33.82 2.26 0.44
N ALA A 59 -32.73 2.70 1.08
CA ALA A 59 -32.64 4.03 1.71
C ALA A 59 -32.91 5.21 0.74
N TYR A 60 -32.57 5.05 -0.53
CA TYR A 60 -32.74 6.07 -1.57
C TYR A 60 -33.56 5.56 -2.78
N ASN A 61 -34.63 4.79 -2.53
CA ASN A 61 -35.52 4.35 -3.61
C ASN A 61 -36.09 5.54 -4.40
N GLY A 62 -36.13 5.40 -5.73
CA GLY A 62 -36.54 6.48 -6.64
C GLY A 62 -35.39 7.39 -7.07
N PHE A 63 -34.14 7.16 -6.65
CA PHE A 63 -32.98 7.96 -7.06
C PHE A 63 -32.74 7.98 -8.58
N GLU A 64 -33.20 6.96 -9.29
CA GLU A 64 -33.12 6.88 -10.75
C GLU A 64 -34.06 7.88 -11.45
N GLN A 65 -35.06 8.41 -10.73
CA GLN A 65 -36.03 9.37 -11.27
C GLN A 65 -35.43 10.76 -11.43
N ALA A 66 -35.84 11.48 -12.46
CA ALA A 66 -35.29 12.81 -12.75
C ALA A 66 -35.52 13.82 -11.61
N ALA A 67 -36.70 13.77 -10.98
CA ALA A 67 -37.12 14.70 -9.93
C ALA A 67 -36.57 14.35 -8.52
N PHE A 68 -35.74 13.32 -8.38
CA PHE A 68 -35.21 12.93 -7.07
C PHE A 68 -34.29 14.01 -6.47
N ASN A 69 -34.49 14.32 -5.19
CA ASN A 69 -33.72 15.34 -4.48
C ASN A 69 -32.34 14.80 -4.02
N THR A 70 -31.27 15.44 -4.48
CA THR A 70 -29.88 15.09 -4.15
C THR A 70 -29.15 16.18 -3.36
N GLN A 71 -29.88 17.12 -2.73
CA GLN A 71 -29.25 18.23 -1.99
C GLN A 71 -28.26 17.77 -0.90
N ASN A 72 -28.47 16.58 -0.31
CA ASN A 72 -27.61 16.03 0.74
C ASN A 72 -26.60 14.99 0.22
N TRP A 73 -26.43 14.86 -1.10
CA TRP A 73 -25.46 13.93 -1.68
C TRP A 73 -24.11 14.61 -1.86
N GLN A 74 -23.03 13.84 -1.70
CA GLN A 74 -21.67 14.35 -1.80
C GLN A 74 -21.23 14.43 -3.28
N PRO A 75 -20.62 15.54 -3.72
CA PRO A 75 -19.95 15.58 -5.02
C PRO A 75 -18.70 14.69 -4.99
N VAL A 76 -18.58 13.80 -5.96
CA VAL A 76 -17.45 12.87 -6.08
C VAL A 76 -16.90 12.84 -7.50
N THR A 77 -15.67 12.37 -7.64
CA THR A 77 -15.03 12.07 -8.92
C THR A 77 -14.84 10.57 -9.02
N VAL A 78 -15.24 9.95 -10.13
CA VAL A 78 -14.99 8.53 -10.38
C VAL A 78 -13.64 8.38 -11.10
N PRO A 79 -12.73 7.47 -10.70
CA PRO A 79 -12.83 6.42 -9.67
C PRO A 79 -13.15 6.88 -8.24
N HIS A 80 -14.16 6.26 -7.61
CA HIS A 80 -14.61 6.56 -6.24
C HIS A 80 -15.02 5.30 -5.48
N ASN A 81 -14.76 5.28 -4.17
CA ASN A 81 -15.33 4.27 -3.28
C ASN A 81 -15.53 4.84 -1.86
N TRP A 82 -16.35 4.16 -1.06
CA TRP A 82 -16.74 4.59 0.28
C TRP A 82 -15.98 3.88 1.42
N ASP A 83 -15.12 2.91 1.10
CA ASP A 83 -14.24 2.20 2.03
C ASP A 83 -12.85 2.85 2.01
N THR A 84 -12.62 3.73 2.99
CA THR A 84 -11.49 4.66 3.01
C THR A 84 -10.42 4.22 4.02
N TYR A 85 -10.58 4.62 5.28
CA TYR A 85 -9.63 4.35 6.36
C TYR A 85 -10.14 3.31 7.38
N GLN A 86 -11.32 2.71 7.12
CA GLN A 86 -12.02 1.90 8.11
C GLN A 86 -11.24 0.62 8.50
N GLY A 87 -10.52 -0.02 7.59
CA GLY A 87 -9.72 -1.22 7.88
C GLY A 87 -8.39 -0.96 8.61
N TYR A 88 -8.06 0.30 8.93
CA TYR A 88 -6.87 0.69 9.70
C TYR A 88 -7.15 0.85 11.22
N ARG A 89 -8.36 0.56 11.68
CA ARG A 89 -8.85 0.80 13.07
C ARG A 89 -8.43 -0.24 14.12
N ARG A 90 -7.49 -1.15 13.82
CA ARG A 90 -7.15 -2.36 14.61
C ARG A 90 -8.33 -3.30 14.82
N LEU A 91 -9.31 -3.26 13.93
CA LEU A 91 -10.49 -4.10 14.00
C LEU A 91 -10.31 -5.31 13.09
N LYS A 92 -10.62 -6.51 13.61
CA LYS A 92 -10.66 -7.72 12.78
C LYS A 92 -11.63 -7.57 11.59
N HIS A 93 -12.73 -6.86 11.77
CA HIS A 93 -13.75 -6.58 10.75
C HIS A 93 -13.94 -5.07 10.62
N GLY A 94 -12.89 -4.38 10.18
CA GLY A 94 -12.87 -2.93 10.06
C GLY A 94 -13.38 -2.40 8.71
N ASP A 95 -13.39 -3.21 7.66
CA ASP A 95 -13.80 -2.79 6.31
C ASP A 95 -15.31 -2.47 6.22
N ARG A 96 -15.66 -1.62 5.25
CA ARG A 96 -17.03 -1.12 5.11
C ARG A 96 -17.87 -1.92 4.11
N HIS A 97 -19.02 -2.41 4.58
CA HIS A 97 -20.06 -3.03 3.75
C HIS A 97 -21.29 -2.13 3.60
N GLY A 98 -22.05 -2.32 2.53
CA GLY A 98 -23.31 -1.60 2.31
C GLY A 98 -23.66 -1.35 0.85
N TYR A 99 -24.35 -0.23 0.65
CA TYR A 99 -24.92 0.15 -0.64
C TYR A 99 -24.61 1.62 -0.93
N ALA A 100 -24.18 1.91 -2.14
CA ALA A 100 -23.86 3.25 -2.58
C ALA A 100 -24.65 3.62 -3.85
N TRP A 101 -25.21 4.82 -3.86
CA TRP A 101 -25.96 5.36 -4.99
C TRP A 101 -25.17 6.47 -5.63
N TYR A 102 -25.16 6.49 -6.96
CA TYR A 102 -24.44 7.45 -7.78
C TYR A 102 -25.39 8.04 -8.80
N ARG A 103 -25.31 9.36 -9.02
CA ARG A 103 -26.00 10.06 -10.10
C ARG A 103 -25.06 11.00 -10.81
N THR A 104 -25.12 11.01 -12.14
CA THR A 104 -24.50 12.04 -12.97
C THR A 104 -25.43 12.39 -14.12
N SER A 105 -25.14 13.49 -14.83
CA SER A 105 -25.89 13.85 -16.03
C SER A 105 -24.98 14.30 -17.17
N PHE A 106 -25.38 13.99 -18.40
CA PHE A 106 -24.67 14.40 -19.61
C PHE A 106 -25.64 14.71 -20.75
N ILE A 107 -25.21 15.53 -21.71
CA ILE A 107 -26.04 15.95 -22.84
C ILE A 107 -25.54 15.27 -24.12
N VAL A 108 -26.47 14.64 -24.85
CA VAL A 108 -26.20 14.07 -26.17
C VAL A 108 -26.84 14.96 -27.24
N LYS A 109 -26.00 15.60 -28.06
CA LYS A 109 -26.45 16.53 -29.10
C LYS A 109 -27.02 15.81 -30.33
N ASP A 110 -26.39 14.70 -30.72
CA ASP A 110 -26.72 13.95 -31.93
C ASP A 110 -27.05 12.50 -31.60
N ILE A 111 -28.30 12.12 -31.88
CA ILE A 111 -28.79 10.74 -31.90
C ILE A 111 -29.12 10.38 -33.34
N SER A 112 -28.54 9.30 -33.87
CA SER A 112 -28.76 8.82 -35.23
C SER A 112 -28.95 7.30 -35.24
N ALA A 113 -29.83 6.81 -36.11
CA ALA A 113 -30.09 5.37 -36.30
C ALA A 113 -28.88 4.62 -36.90
N ASP A 114 -27.94 5.33 -37.52
CA ASP A 114 -26.69 4.75 -38.04
C ASP A 114 -25.60 4.58 -36.97
N LYS A 115 -25.87 5.01 -35.73
CA LYS A 115 -24.94 4.96 -34.61
C LYS A 115 -25.48 4.07 -33.50
N ALA A 116 -24.58 3.60 -32.66
CA ALA A 116 -24.91 2.93 -31.40
C ALA A 116 -24.17 3.62 -30.24
N TYR A 117 -24.81 3.61 -29.08
CA TYR A 117 -24.40 4.35 -27.88
C TYR A 117 -24.35 3.39 -26.69
N PHE A 118 -23.26 3.44 -25.94
CA PHE A 118 -22.98 2.49 -24.87
C PHE A 118 -22.51 3.17 -23.60
N LEU A 119 -22.80 2.55 -22.47
CA LEU A 119 -22.09 2.79 -21.21
C LEU A 119 -21.11 1.63 -21.00
N PHE A 120 -19.84 1.96 -20.78
CA PHE A 120 -18.80 0.99 -20.46
C PHE A 120 -18.25 1.29 -19.07
N PHE A 121 -18.29 0.29 -18.20
CA PHE A 121 -17.83 0.38 -16.82
C PHE A 121 -16.58 -0.49 -16.70
N GLU A 122 -15.50 0.08 -16.18
CA GLU A 122 -14.26 -0.66 -15.96
C GLU A 122 -14.25 -1.45 -14.64
N GLY A 123 -15.11 -1.09 -13.69
CA GLY A 123 -15.22 -1.79 -12.41
C GLY A 123 -16.17 -1.09 -11.42
N VAL A 124 -17.09 -1.87 -10.84
CA VAL A 124 -17.99 -1.46 -9.77
C VAL A 124 -18.01 -2.55 -8.71
N GLY A 125 -17.62 -2.23 -7.48
CA GLY A 125 -17.53 -3.19 -6.39
C GLY A 125 -18.85 -3.31 -5.61
N SER A 126 -19.46 -4.49 -5.45
CA SER A 126 -19.22 -5.78 -6.14
C SER A 126 -20.31 -6.11 -7.18
N TYR A 127 -21.51 -5.55 -7.00
CA TYR A 127 -22.61 -5.61 -7.96
C TYR A 127 -22.98 -4.21 -8.41
N ALA A 128 -23.46 -4.09 -9.64
CA ALA A 128 -23.95 -2.83 -10.20
C ALA A 128 -25.36 -3.02 -10.74
N THR A 129 -26.27 -2.12 -10.38
CA THR A 129 -27.52 -1.93 -11.12
C THR A 129 -27.51 -0.54 -11.75
N VAL A 130 -27.82 -0.47 -13.05
CA VAL A 130 -27.67 0.76 -13.84
C VAL A 130 -29.01 1.17 -14.43
N TRP A 131 -29.34 2.45 -14.28
CA TRP A 131 -30.50 3.09 -14.87
C TRP A 131 -30.08 4.30 -15.72
N LEU A 132 -30.81 4.53 -16.81
CA LEU A 132 -30.71 5.73 -17.61
C LEU A 132 -32.10 6.33 -17.77
N ASN A 133 -32.26 7.59 -17.37
CA ASN A 133 -33.53 8.31 -17.44
C ASN A 133 -34.70 7.54 -16.78
N GLY A 134 -34.46 6.99 -15.58
CA GLY A 134 -35.44 6.21 -14.81
C GLY A 134 -35.66 4.77 -15.28
N THR A 135 -35.09 4.35 -16.42
CA THR A 135 -35.24 2.99 -16.96
C THR A 135 -34.04 2.14 -16.59
N LYS A 136 -34.26 0.93 -16.04
CA LYS A 136 -33.17 -0.02 -15.76
C LYS A 136 -32.58 -0.51 -17.09
N VAL A 137 -31.30 -0.25 -17.31
CA VAL A 137 -30.58 -0.61 -18.55
C VAL A 137 -29.61 -1.77 -18.38
N GLY A 138 -29.25 -2.13 -17.14
CA GLY A 138 -28.36 -3.26 -16.90
C GLY A 138 -28.19 -3.66 -15.44
N TYR A 139 -27.56 -4.82 -15.28
CA TYR A 139 -27.10 -5.39 -14.02
C TYR A 139 -25.77 -6.11 -14.27
N HIS A 140 -24.84 -6.03 -13.32
CA HIS A 140 -23.57 -6.76 -13.36
C HIS A 140 -23.24 -7.33 -11.99
N ALA A 141 -22.82 -8.60 -11.95
CA ALA A 141 -22.33 -9.29 -10.77
C ALA A 141 -20.88 -9.68 -11.02
N GLY A 142 -19.94 -8.95 -10.41
CA GLY A 142 -18.52 -9.10 -10.72
C GLY A 142 -17.77 -7.80 -10.46
N GLY A 143 -17.01 -7.78 -9.37
CA GLY A 143 -16.38 -6.53 -8.91
C GLY A 143 -15.16 -6.07 -9.72
N ARG A 144 -14.55 -6.90 -10.57
CA ARG A 144 -13.19 -6.66 -11.13
C ARG A 144 -13.06 -6.73 -12.65
N THR A 145 -14.09 -7.18 -13.34
CA THR A 145 -14.14 -7.20 -14.81
C THR A 145 -14.99 -6.06 -15.34
N THR A 146 -14.80 -5.77 -16.62
CA THR A 146 -15.52 -4.71 -17.31
C THR A 146 -16.88 -5.18 -17.80
N PHE A 147 -17.83 -4.25 -17.99
CA PHE A 147 -19.11 -4.57 -18.65
C PHE A 147 -19.62 -3.40 -19.51
N THR A 148 -20.33 -3.75 -20.59
CA THR A 148 -20.84 -2.78 -21.58
C THR A 148 -22.35 -2.91 -21.75
N LEU A 149 -23.07 -1.79 -21.69
CA LEU A 149 -24.52 -1.71 -21.85
C LEU A 149 -24.86 -0.88 -23.08
N ASN A 150 -25.64 -1.43 -24.02
CA ASN A 150 -26.19 -0.64 -25.13
C ASN A 150 -27.35 0.22 -24.62
N VAL A 151 -27.21 1.53 -24.72
CA VAL A 151 -28.19 2.49 -24.21
C VAL A 151 -28.89 3.32 -25.30
N SER A 152 -28.71 2.94 -26.57
CA SER A 152 -29.16 3.74 -27.73
C SER A 152 -30.63 4.13 -27.67
N GLN A 153 -31.50 3.22 -27.22
CA GLN A 153 -32.96 3.43 -27.16
C GLN A 153 -33.45 4.25 -25.96
N TYR A 154 -32.58 4.54 -24.99
CA TYR A 154 -32.95 5.22 -23.74
C TYR A 154 -32.48 6.68 -23.69
N LEU A 155 -31.75 7.14 -24.71
CA LEU A 155 -31.16 8.47 -24.75
C LEU A 155 -32.17 9.56 -25.14
N LEU A 156 -32.04 10.71 -24.49
CA LEU A 156 -32.78 11.93 -24.77
C LEU A 156 -31.88 12.90 -25.54
N LYS A 157 -32.28 13.26 -26.76
CA LYS A 157 -31.56 14.22 -27.61
C LYS A 157 -31.71 15.64 -27.05
N ASN A 158 -30.59 16.38 -26.98
CA ASN A 158 -30.54 17.79 -26.55
C ASN A 158 -31.16 18.05 -25.16
N LYS A 159 -31.24 17.02 -24.32
CA LYS A 159 -31.70 17.10 -22.93
C LYS A 159 -30.67 16.45 -22.02
N PRO A 160 -30.65 16.80 -20.73
CA PRO A 160 -29.87 16.05 -19.73
C PRO A 160 -30.32 14.58 -19.72
N ASN A 161 -29.37 13.68 -19.86
CA ASN A 161 -29.53 12.26 -19.63
C ASN A 161 -29.03 11.96 -18.23
N ILE A 162 -29.88 11.38 -17.38
CA ILE A 162 -29.56 11.09 -15.99
C ILE A 162 -29.12 9.63 -15.89
N LEU A 163 -27.85 9.42 -15.60
CA LEU A 163 -27.29 8.12 -15.31
C LEU A 163 -27.31 7.91 -13.80
N ALA A 164 -27.98 6.85 -13.37
CA ALA A 164 -28.08 6.46 -11.98
C ALA A 164 -27.52 5.04 -11.82
N VAL A 165 -26.67 4.83 -10.82
CA VAL A 165 -26.02 3.55 -10.56
C VAL A 165 -26.13 3.25 -9.07
N ARG A 166 -26.55 2.02 -8.73
CA ARG A 166 -26.41 1.49 -7.37
C ARG A 166 -25.28 0.47 -7.37
N ALA A 167 -24.28 0.70 -6.53
CA ALA A 167 -23.16 -0.19 -6.28
C ALA A 167 -23.41 -0.90 -4.94
N ASP A 168 -23.55 -2.21 -4.99
CA ASP A 168 -23.90 -3.04 -3.82
C ASP A 168 -22.64 -3.82 -3.39
N HIS A 169 -22.27 -3.72 -2.12
CA HIS A 169 -21.20 -4.48 -1.49
C HIS A 169 -21.66 -5.01 -0.11
N PRO A 170 -22.65 -5.93 -0.08
CA PRO A 170 -23.16 -6.49 1.17
C PRO A 170 -22.10 -7.34 1.87
N ASP A 171 -22.31 -7.59 3.16
CA ASP A 171 -21.52 -8.57 3.89
C ASP A 171 -21.78 -9.99 3.35
N LYS A 172 -20.82 -10.90 3.55
CA LYS A 172 -20.99 -12.34 3.29
C LYS A 172 -21.41 -12.68 1.85
N ILE A 173 -20.80 -12.06 0.86
CA ILE A 173 -20.94 -12.45 -0.55
C ILE A 173 -20.48 -13.92 -0.72
N GLN A 174 -21.29 -14.75 -1.40
CA GLN A 174 -21.01 -16.18 -1.60
C GLN A 174 -21.17 -16.67 -3.05
N ASP A 175 -21.52 -15.78 -3.98
CA ASP A 175 -21.73 -16.09 -5.39
C ASP A 175 -20.71 -15.40 -6.32
N LEU A 176 -19.70 -14.71 -5.76
CA LEU A 176 -18.61 -14.07 -6.49
C LEU A 176 -17.24 -14.47 -5.92
N PRO A 177 -16.18 -14.53 -6.75
CA PRO A 177 -14.86 -15.02 -6.34
C PRO A 177 -14.06 -14.08 -5.43
N TRP A 178 -14.29 -12.77 -5.49
CA TRP A 178 -13.54 -11.77 -4.74
C TRP A 178 -14.42 -11.21 -3.63
N VAL A 179 -14.14 -11.61 -2.41
CA VAL A 179 -14.96 -11.31 -1.23
C VAL A 179 -14.07 -10.75 -0.14
N CYS A 180 -14.64 -9.98 0.79
CA CYS A 180 -13.83 -9.53 1.92
C CYS A 180 -13.40 -10.74 2.75
N GLY A 181 -12.09 -10.86 3.03
CA GLY A 181 -11.58 -11.90 3.91
C GLY A 181 -12.13 -11.83 5.34
N GLY A 182 -12.47 -10.63 5.83
CA GLY A 182 -13.19 -10.43 7.09
C GLY A 182 -14.60 -11.01 7.08
N SER A 183 -15.24 -11.18 5.92
CA SER A 183 -16.60 -11.75 5.85
C SER A 183 -16.65 -13.28 5.85
N ALA A 184 -15.50 -13.97 5.90
CA ALA A 184 -15.43 -15.43 5.83
C ALA A 184 -15.28 -16.08 7.22
N ASP A 185 -15.95 -17.21 7.42
CA ASP A 185 -15.83 -18.01 8.65
C ASP A 185 -14.47 -18.73 8.77
N GLU A 186 -13.65 -18.75 7.70
CA GLU A 186 -12.34 -19.40 7.70
C GLU A 186 -11.25 -18.52 8.34
N VAL A 187 -10.82 -18.90 9.54
CA VAL A 187 -9.77 -18.19 10.29
C VAL A 187 -8.42 -18.27 9.57
N GLY A 188 -7.77 -17.11 9.37
CA GLY A 188 -6.39 -17.00 8.92
C GLY A 188 -6.18 -16.78 7.42
N PHE A 189 -7.24 -16.92 6.62
CA PHE A 189 -7.24 -16.58 5.19
C PHE A 189 -8.04 -15.30 4.97
N SER A 190 -7.44 -14.33 4.30
CA SER A 190 -8.11 -13.08 3.98
C SER A 190 -7.59 -12.49 2.67
N GLU A 191 -8.53 -12.13 1.81
CA GLU A 191 -8.32 -11.18 0.71
C GLU A 191 -8.43 -9.76 1.31
N GLY A 192 -7.54 -8.85 0.91
CA GLY A 192 -7.60 -7.44 1.35
C GLY A 192 -8.99 -6.83 1.20
N SER A 193 -9.24 -5.65 1.78
CA SER A 193 -10.56 -5.00 1.70
C SER A 193 -11.04 -4.85 0.26
N GLN A 194 -12.35 -4.79 0.07
CA GLN A 194 -12.98 -4.73 -1.25
C GLN A 194 -13.67 -3.37 -1.42
N PRO A 195 -13.61 -2.74 -2.60
CA PRO A 195 -14.11 -1.39 -2.78
C PRO A 195 -15.65 -1.38 -2.76
N MET A 196 -16.24 -0.45 -2.01
CA MET A 196 -17.68 -0.15 -2.06
C MET A 196 -17.94 1.06 -2.97
N GLY A 197 -18.16 0.84 -4.26
CA GLY A 197 -18.43 1.94 -5.21
C GLY A 197 -18.02 1.73 -6.66
N ILE A 198 -18.09 2.81 -7.45
CA ILE A 198 -17.61 2.88 -8.83
C ILE A 198 -16.10 3.20 -8.80
N TYR A 199 -15.30 2.19 -8.46
CA TYR A 199 -13.87 2.37 -8.16
C TYR A 199 -12.97 2.34 -9.41
N ARG A 200 -13.53 2.23 -10.62
CA ARG A 200 -12.83 2.40 -11.90
C ARG A 200 -13.65 3.27 -12.87
N PRO A 201 -13.02 3.81 -13.94
CA PRO A 201 -13.68 4.72 -14.87
C PRO A 201 -15.00 4.23 -15.49
N VAL A 202 -15.84 5.20 -15.87
CA VAL A 202 -17.08 5.00 -16.63
C VAL A 202 -17.02 5.80 -17.91
N HIS A 203 -17.41 5.17 -19.02
CA HIS A 203 -17.26 5.71 -20.37
C HIS A 203 -18.61 5.73 -21.09
N PHE A 204 -18.88 6.82 -21.80
CA PHE A 204 -19.95 6.92 -22.78
C PHE A 204 -19.37 6.76 -24.18
N ILE A 205 -19.62 5.60 -24.80
CA ILE A 205 -19.01 5.22 -26.08
C ILE A 205 -20.03 5.36 -27.21
N ILE A 206 -19.60 5.98 -28.31
CA ILE A 206 -20.39 6.19 -29.53
C ILE A 206 -19.67 5.51 -30.69
N THR A 207 -20.35 4.63 -31.41
CA THR A 207 -19.82 3.93 -32.60
C THR A 207 -20.80 4.00 -33.77
N GLY A 208 -20.43 3.47 -34.93
CA GLY A 208 -21.41 3.06 -35.93
C GLY A 208 -22.30 1.91 -35.41
N ALA A 209 -23.47 1.72 -36.02
CA ALA A 209 -24.41 0.66 -35.65
C ALA A 209 -23.89 -0.76 -35.93
N VAL A 210 -22.90 -0.92 -36.81
CA VAL A 210 -22.11 -2.16 -36.93
C VAL A 210 -20.71 -1.85 -36.40
N ARG A 211 -20.32 -2.52 -35.31
CA ARG A 211 -19.10 -2.23 -34.57
C ARG A 211 -18.33 -3.48 -34.20
N ILE A 212 -17.05 -3.30 -33.87
CA ILE A 212 -16.23 -4.30 -33.18
C ILE A 212 -16.67 -4.32 -31.71
N GLU A 213 -16.94 -5.51 -31.16
CA GLU A 213 -17.30 -5.68 -29.75
C GLU A 213 -16.10 -5.35 -28.82
N PRO A 214 -16.33 -4.94 -27.56
CA PRO A 214 -15.25 -4.74 -26.59
C PRO A 214 -14.31 -5.95 -26.52
N PHE A 215 -13.00 -5.71 -26.64
CA PHE A 215 -11.97 -6.76 -26.69
C PHE A 215 -12.21 -7.82 -27.78
N GLY A 216 -12.90 -7.42 -28.85
CA GLY A 216 -13.32 -8.27 -29.97
C GLY A 216 -12.21 -8.56 -30.99
N VAL A 217 -11.12 -7.79 -30.98
CA VAL A 217 -9.91 -8.10 -31.78
C VAL A 217 -9.02 -9.03 -30.96
N HIS A 218 -8.70 -10.19 -31.51
CA HIS A 218 -7.76 -11.14 -30.92
C HIS A 218 -6.65 -11.48 -31.91
N ILE A 219 -5.40 -11.35 -31.48
CA ILE A 219 -4.21 -11.54 -32.31
C ILE A 219 -3.29 -12.53 -31.62
N TRP A 220 -2.83 -13.55 -32.33
CA TRP A 220 -1.82 -14.46 -31.80
C TRP A 220 -0.91 -15.07 -32.88
N ASN A 221 0.34 -15.33 -32.52
CA ASN A 221 1.29 -16.14 -33.27
C ASN A 221 1.57 -17.47 -32.55
N ASP A 222 2.04 -18.47 -33.28
CA ASP A 222 2.54 -19.72 -32.71
C ASP A 222 4.05 -19.65 -32.38
N THR A 223 4.63 -20.77 -31.97
CA THR A 223 6.05 -20.87 -31.58
C THR A 223 7.02 -20.95 -32.76
N THR A 224 6.55 -20.88 -34.01
CA THR A 224 7.40 -20.96 -35.22
C THR A 224 7.92 -19.61 -35.68
N VAL A 225 7.45 -18.52 -35.05
CA VAL A 225 7.87 -17.16 -35.38
C VAL A 225 9.37 -16.93 -35.18
N THR A 226 9.97 -16.12 -36.05
CA THR A 226 11.37 -15.70 -35.96
C THR A 226 11.53 -14.24 -36.40
N GLU A 227 12.72 -13.66 -36.27
CA GLU A 227 13.04 -12.34 -36.84
C GLU A 227 12.87 -12.29 -38.38
N LYS A 228 12.86 -13.44 -39.06
CA LYS A 228 12.73 -13.50 -40.53
C LYS A 228 11.29 -13.41 -40.99
N SER A 229 10.36 -14.04 -40.28
CA SER A 229 8.94 -14.12 -40.66
C SER A 229 8.03 -14.46 -39.49
N ALA A 230 6.79 -13.98 -39.56
CA ALA A 230 5.72 -14.28 -38.62
C ALA A 230 4.41 -14.57 -39.35
N ASP A 231 3.68 -15.55 -38.84
CA ASP A 231 2.29 -15.81 -39.18
C ASP A 231 1.40 -15.42 -38.00
N LEU A 232 0.55 -14.41 -38.20
CA LEU A 232 -0.42 -13.95 -37.22
C LEU A 232 -1.81 -14.48 -37.57
N ASN A 233 -2.49 -15.04 -36.58
CA ASN A 233 -3.90 -15.35 -36.65
C ASN A 233 -4.69 -14.22 -36.01
N ILE A 234 -5.81 -13.85 -36.63
CA ILE A 234 -6.64 -12.74 -36.19
C ILE A 234 -8.10 -13.18 -36.17
N GLU A 235 -8.77 -12.93 -35.06
CA GLU A 235 -10.22 -13.01 -34.96
C GLU A 235 -10.78 -11.63 -34.62
N THR A 236 -11.78 -11.17 -35.37
CA THR A 236 -12.47 -9.90 -35.13
C THR A 236 -13.96 -10.15 -34.92
N GLU A 237 -14.43 -9.95 -33.69
CA GLU A 237 -15.84 -10.05 -33.29
C GLU A 237 -16.58 -8.76 -33.64
N VAL A 238 -17.54 -8.84 -34.55
CA VAL A 238 -18.32 -7.72 -35.06
C VAL A 238 -19.80 -7.96 -34.82
N LYS A 239 -20.51 -6.95 -34.31
CA LYS A 239 -21.94 -7.01 -34.07
C LYS A 239 -22.70 -5.95 -34.85
N ASN A 240 -23.83 -6.36 -35.44
CA ASN A 240 -24.76 -5.47 -36.12
C ASN A 240 -25.93 -5.11 -35.20
N TYR A 241 -25.88 -3.93 -34.61
CA TYR A 241 -26.96 -3.39 -33.77
C TYR A 241 -28.08 -2.70 -34.56
N SER A 242 -27.97 -2.64 -35.89
CA SER A 242 -29.05 -2.10 -36.73
C SER A 242 -30.17 -3.12 -36.92
N ASN A 243 -31.33 -2.63 -37.38
CA ASN A 243 -32.50 -3.45 -37.68
C ASN A 243 -32.49 -4.06 -39.09
N LYS A 244 -31.38 -3.95 -39.83
CA LYS A 244 -31.26 -4.45 -41.19
C LYS A 244 -29.97 -5.26 -41.36
N PRO A 245 -29.98 -6.31 -42.20
CA PRO A 245 -28.74 -6.96 -42.59
C PRO A 245 -27.84 -5.96 -43.32
N LYS A 246 -26.53 -6.08 -43.11
CA LYS A 246 -25.52 -5.25 -43.79
C LYS A 246 -24.45 -6.13 -44.41
N LYS A 247 -24.01 -5.80 -45.63
CA LYS A 247 -22.79 -6.38 -46.20
C LYS A 247 -21.61 -5.49 -45.79
N ILE A 248 -20.66 -6.05 -45.05
CA ILE A 248 -19.51 -5.30 -44.54
C ILE A 248 -18.19 -5.97 -44.94
N ALA A 249 -17.12 -5.18 -44.99
CA ALA A 249 -15.74 -5.66 -45.05
C ALA A 249 -15.04 -5.40 -43.72
N VAL A 250 -14.33 -6.41 -43.20
CA VAL A 250 -13.40 -6.26 -42.07
C VAL A 250 -11.98 -6.23 -42.62
N ILE A 251 -11.27 -5.13 -42.35
CA ILE A 251 -9.89 -4.90 -42.77
C ILE A 251 -8.99 -4.86 -41.54
N ASN A 252 -8.00 -5.75 -41.47
CA ASN A 252 -6.97 -5.75 -40.44
C ASN A 252 -5.63 -5.37 -41.05
N ARG A 253 -5.00 -4.30 -40.54
CA ARG A 253 -3.69 -3.81 -40.96
C ARG A 253 -2.71 -3.87 -39.79
N LEU A 254 -1.59 -4.56 -39.98
CA LEU A 254 -0.47 -4.50 -39.06
C LEU A 254 0.42 -3.32 -39.44
N ILE A 255 0.64 -2.40 -38.50
CA ILE A 255 1.41 -1.17 -38.71
C ILE A 255 2.63 -1.19 -37.78
N ASP A 256 3.80 -0.86 -38.33
CA ASP A 256 5.04 -0.72 -37.58
C ASP A 256 5.12 0.63 -36.81
N GLU A 257 6.15 0.81 -35.98
CA GLU A 257 6.32 2.05 -35.19
C GLU A 257 6.49 3.32 -36.05
N ARG A 258 6.88 3.17 -37.33
CA ARG A 258 7.06 4.28 -38.29
C ARG A 258 5.76 4.62 -39.01
N GLY A 259 4.67 3.90 -38.77
CA GLY A 259 3.38 4.10 -39.41
C GLY A 259 3.24 3.37 -40.76
N ILE A 260 4.15 2.44 -41.09
CA ILE A 260 4.12 1.69 -42.35
C ILE A 260 3.24 0.44 -42.16
N VAL A 261 2.32 0.20 -43.09
CA VAL A 261 1.53 -1.04 -43.14
C VAL A 261 2.43 -2.17 -43.63
N VAL A 262 2.73 -3.13 -42.77
CA VAL A 262 3.61 -4.28 -43.07
C VAL A 262 2.82 -5.51 -43.52
N ALA A 263 1.53 -5.60 -43.19
CA ALA A 263 0.63 -6.66 -43.63
C ALA A 263 -0.84 -6.20 -43.60
N GLU A 264 -1.68 -6.74 -44.50
CA GLU A 264 -3.11 -6.45 -44.56
C GLU A 264 -3.92 -7.71 -44.92
N ALA A 265 -5.11 -7.85 -44.30
CA ALA A 265 -6.11 -8.84 -44.66
C ALA A 265 -7.50 -8.21 -44.74
N VAL A 266 -8.31 -8.67 -45.70
CA VAL A 266 -9.68 -8.20 -45.94
C VAL A 266 -10.62 -9.39 -46.03
N SER A 267 -11.79 -9.28 -45.41
CA SER A 267 -12.85 -10.28 -45.51
C SER A 267 -14.22 -9.62 -45.59
N GLU A 268 -15.04 -10.01 -46.56
CA GLU A 268 -16.38 -9.47 -46.78
C GLU A 268 -17.44 -10.51 -46.48
N ASN A 269 -18.39 -10.20 -45.60
CA ASN A 269 -19.55 -11.05 -45.33
C ASN A 269 -20.80 -10.20 -45.08
N ALA A 270 -21.97 -10.78 -45.33
CA ALA A 270 -23.24 -10.22 -44.88
C ALA A 270 -23.49 -10.60 -43.41
N ILE A 271 -23.74 -9.60 -42.56
CA ILE A 271 -24.11 -9.77 -41.16
C ILE A 271 -25.61 -9.50 -40.98
N PRO A 272 -26.41 -10.47 -40.50
CA PRO A 272 -27.83 -10.27 -40.22
C PRO A 272 -28.08 -9.13 -39.21
N ALA A 273 -29.30 -8.59 -39.19
CA ALA A 273 -29.72 -7.63 -38.17
C ALA A 273 -29.64 -8.27 -36.76
N GLY A 274 -29.08 -7.56 -35.79
CA GLY A 274 -28.94 -8.01 -34.40
C GLY A 274 -27.87 -9.09 -34.17
N ALA A 275 -27.25 -9.64 -35.20
CA ALA A 275 -26.32 -10.76 -35.10
C ALA A 275 -24.88 -10.32 -34.77
N THR A 276 -24.12 -11.23 -34.16
CA THR A 276 -22.66 -11.15 -34.00
C THR A 276 -22.00 -12.16 -34.93
N MET A 277 -20.89 -11.78 -35.57
CA MET A 277 -20.07 -12.64 -36.40
C MET A 277 -18.58 -12.48 -36.05
N VAL A 278 -17.83 -13.58 -36.13
CA VAL A 278 -16.37 -13.58 -35.94
C VAL A 278 -15.69 -13.75 -37.31
N TYR A 279 -14.86 -12.78 -37.69
CA TYR A 279 -14.07 -12.80 -38.91
C TYR A 279 -12.69 -13.36 -38.61
N LYS A 280 -12.34 -14.50 -39.23
CA LYS A 280 -11.04 -15.16 -39.05
C LYS A 280 -10.12 -14.83 -40.22
N GLN A 281 -8.95 -14.28 -39.93
CA GLN A 281 -7.96 -13.87 -40.92
C GLN A 281 -6.56 -14.34 -40.52
N LYS A 282 -5.66 -14.40 -41.51
CA LYS A 282 -4.24 -14.65 -41.29
C LYS A 282 -3.42 -13.55 -41.97
N LEU A 283 -2.33 -13.15 -41.33
CA LEU A 283 -1.32 -12.24 -41.89
C LEU A 283 0.04 -12.91 -41.84
N ASN A 284 0.74 -12.86 -42.96
CA ASN A 284 2.10 -13.36 -43.12
C ASN A 284 2.99 -12.23 -43.65
N PHE A 285 4.14 -12.03 -43.01
CA PHE A 285 5.09 -10.98 -43.41
C PHE A 285 6.52 -11.32 -42.98
N THR A 286 7.49 -10.56 -43.50
CA THR A 286 8.92 -10.76 -43.27
C THR A 286 9.56 -9.58 -42.53
N HIS A 287 10.77 -9.77 -42.00
CA HIS A 287 11.52 -8.76 -41.22
C HIS A 287 10.77 -8.32 -39.95
N VAL A 288 10.64 -9.26 -39.01
CA VAL A 288 9.86 -9.12 -37.78
C VAL A 288 10.72 -8.50 -36.68
N HIS A 289 10.20 -7.46 -36.04
CA HIS A 289 10.73 -6.96 -34.78
C HIS A 289 10.09 -7.72 -33.62
N LEU A 290 10.90 -8.47 -32.88
CA LEU A 290 10.41 -9.27 -31.74
C LEU A 290 10.28 -8.40 -30.48
N TRP A 291 9.23 -8.64 -29.71
CA TRP A 291 9.06 -8.11 -28.37
C TRP A 291 9.95 -8.87 -27.38
N SER A 292 10.65 -8.15 -26.50
CA SER A 292 11.45 -8.69 -25.40
C SER A 292 11.60 -7.69 -24.24
N LEU A 293 12.15 -8.12 -23.10
CA LEU A 293 12.42 -7.24 -21.95
C LEU A 293 13.27 -6.00 -22.32
N GLY A 294 14.32 -6.18 -23.13
CA GLY A 294 15.25 -5.11 -23.52
C GLY A 294 14.81 -4.32 -24.75
N GLN A 295 13.93 -4.89 -25.58
CA GLN A 295 13.35 -4.29 -26.78
C GLN A 295 11.85 -4.63 -26.82
N PRO A 296 11.01 -3.91 -26.05
CA PRO A 296 9.58 -4.16 -25.99
C PRO A 296 8.85 -3.61 -27.23
N TYR A 297 9.21 -4.10 -28.42
CA TYR A 297 8.65 -3.62 -29.68
C TYR A 297 7.16 -3.96 -29.80
N LEU A 298 6.33 -2.94 -30.07
CA LEU A 298 4.88 -3.10 -30.26
C LEU A 298 4.48 -2.63 -31.66
N TYR A 299 3.85 -3.54 -32.40
CA TYR A 299 3.09 -3.20 -33.60
C TYR A 299 1.71 -2.66 -33.20
N LYS A 300 1.05 -2.02 -34.16
CA LYS A 300 -0.34 -1.57 -34.05
C LYS A 300 -1.22 -2.31 -35.03
N MET A 301 -2.14 -3.14 -34.55
CA MET A 301 -3.20 -3.72 -35.38
C MET A 301 -4.35 -2.73 -35.50
N VAL A 302 -4.59 -2.22 -36.71
CA VAL A 302 -5.73 -1.35 -37.01
C VAL A 302 -6.82 -2.19 -37.69
N SER A 303 -7.92 -2.39 -36.97
CA SER A 303 -9.09 -3.13 -37.42
C SER A 303 -10.18 -2.16 -37.84
N LYS A 304 -10.70 -2.28 -39.06
CA LYS A 304 -11.74 -1.42 -39.62
C LYS A 304 -12.95 -2.23 -40.07
N VAL A 305 -14.14 -1.67 -39.85
CA VAL A 305 -15.40 -2.17 -40.41
C VAL A 305 -15.87 -1.20 -41.49
N MET A 306 -16.07 -1.69 -42.71
CA MET A 306 -16.44 -0.88 -43.88
C MET A 306 -17.79 -1.34 -44.45
N ASP A 307 -18.60 -0.38 -44.91
CA ASP A 307 -19.82 -0.57 -45.70
C ASP A 307 -19.60 0.14 -47.04
N GLY A 308 -19.14 -0.62 -48.06
CA GLY A 308 -18.56 -0.06 -49.27
C GLY A 308 -17.34 0.83 -48.93
N GLN A 309 -17.39 2.11 -49.32
CA GLN A 309 -16.35 3.11 -49.01
C GLN A 309 -16.54 3.78 -47.64
N ARG A 310 -17.67 3.56 -46.97
CA ARG A 310 -17.99 4.20 -45.69
C ARG A 310 -17.41 3.37 -44.54
N GLN A 311 -16.49 3.95 -43.78
CA GLN A 311 -16.00 3.32 -42.54
C GLN A 311 -17.06 3.47 -41.42
N LEU A 312 -17.49 2.34 -40.85
CA LEU A 312 -18.49 2.26 -39.79
C LEU A 312 -17.87 2.23 -38.40
N ASP A 313 -16.70 1.62 -38.26
CA ASP A 313 -15.98 1.52 -37.00
C ASP A 313 -14.48 1.31 -37.23
N GLN A 314 -13.67 1.65 -36.23
CA GLN A 314 -12.24 1.37 -36.21
C GLN A 314 -11.73 1.27 -34.79
N GLU A 315 -10.87 0.28 -34.56
CA GLU A 315 -10.15 0.08 -33.31
C GLU A 315 -8.66 -0.14 -33.58
N SER A 316 -7.85 0.10 -32.56
CA SER A 316 -6.40 -0.09 -32.61
C SER A 316 -5.96 -0.92 -31.42
N THR A 317 -5.33 -2.05 -31.68
CA THR A 317 -4.83 -2.96 -30.64
C THR A 317 -3.31 -3.06 -30.72
N PRO A 318 -2.55 -2.69 -29.66
CA PRO A 318 -1.12 -2.91 -29.63
C PRO A 318 -0.82 -4.42 -29.57
N TYR A 319 0.25 -4.87 -30.22
CA TYR A 319 0.64 -6.27 -30.24
C TYR A 319 2.15 -6.45 -30.36
N GLY A 320 2.73 -7.20 -29.43
CA GLY A 320 4.14 -7.60 -29.47
C GLY A 320 4.28 -9.04 -29.97
N ILE A 321 5.17 -9.26 -30.93
CA ILE A 321 5.39 -10.58 -31.52
C ILE A 321 6.54 -11.24 -30.79
N ARG A 322 6.29 -12.41 -30.18
CA ARG A 322 7.28 -13.16 -29.41
C ARG A 322 6.87 -14.62 -29.34
N TRP A 323 7.77 -15.48 -28.88
CA TRP A 323 7.37 -16.77 -28.34
C TRP A 323 8.00 -17.04 -26.98
N ILE A 324 7.32 -17.82 -26.15
CA ILE A 324 7.82 -18.28 -24.86
C ILE A 324 7.84 -19.79 -24.78
N SER A 325 8.75 -20.31 -23.95
CA SER A 325 8.85 -21.73 -23.66
C SER A 325 9.12 -21.96 -22.19
N TRP A 326 8.16 -22.60 -21.52
CA TRP A 326 8.31 -23.08 -20.16
C TRP A 326 9.09 -24.40 -20.12
N PRO A 327 9.85 -24.65 -19.05
CA PRO A 327 10.48 -25.96 -18.83
C PRO A 327 9.45 -27.07 -18.60
N ILE A 328 8.29 -26.74 -18.03
CA ILE A 328 7.20 -27.70 -17.81
C ILE A 328 6.60 -28.10 -19.17
N GLY A 329 6.64 -29.40 -19.47
CA GLY A 329 6.19 -29.95 -20.76
C GLY A 329 7.20 -29.80 -21.90
N ARG A 330 8.36 -29.17 -21.68
CA ARG A 330 9.48 -29.15 -22.63
C ARG A 330 10.36 -30.38 -22.41
N GLY A 331 10.63 -31.15 -23.46
CA GLY A 331 11.59 -32.26 -23.40
C GLY A 331 13.03 -31.77 -23.15
N GLY A 332 13.83 -32.58 -22.44
CA GLY A 332 15.23 -32.28 -22.12
C GLY A 332 15.47 -31.83 -20.67
N SER A 333 16.72 -31.50 -20.33
CA SER A 333 17.14 -31.16 -18.96
C SER A 333 17.16 -29.67 -18.63
N ASN A 334 16.94 -28.78 -19.61
CA ASN A 334 16.94 -27.34 -19.39
C ASN A 334 15.66 -26.91 -18.65
N LYS A 335 15.83 -26.40 -17.42
CA LYS A 335 14.76 -25.94 -16.52
C LYS A 335 14.51 -24.41 -16.53
N GLN A 336 15.13 -23.67 -17.44
CA GLN A 336 14.99 -22.20 -17.54
C GLN A 336 13.72 -21.78 -18.30
N PHE A 337 13.15 -20.64 -17.95
CA PHE A 337 12.16 -19.98 -18.80
C PHE A 337 12.86 -19.35 -20.01
N LEU A 338 12.31 -19.53 -21.22
CA LEU A 338 12.88 -18.96 -22.44
C LEU A 338 11.92 -17.96 -23.07
N LEU A 339 12.43 -16.78 -23.45
CA LEU A 339 11.76 -15.77 -24.27
C LEU A 339 12.54 -15.60 -25.58
N ASN A 340 11.88 -15.81 -26.71
CA ASN A 340 12.51 -15.79 -28.03
C ASN A 340 13.72 -16.74 -28.12
N GLY A 341 13.62 -17.91 -27.48
CA GLY A 341 14.68 -18.91 -27.41
C GLY A 341 15.84 -18.58 -26.46
N LYS A 342 15.83 -17.42 -25.80
CA LYS A 342 16.88 -16.98 -24.86
C LYS A 342 16.44 -17.17 -23.41
N PRO A 343 17.32 -17.66 -22.51
CA PRO A 343 16.98 -17.83 -21.11
C PRO A 343 16.73 -16.50 -20.41
N VAL A 344 15.70 -16.48 -19.57
CA VAL A 344 15.33 -15.35 -18.71
C VAL A 344 15.07 -15.90 -17.31
N PHE A 345 15.82 -15.36 -16.33
CA PHE A 345 15.51 -15.56 -14.92
C PHE A 345 14.45 -14.54 -14.48
N ILE A 346 13.31 -15.03 -14.00
CA ILE A 346 12.21 -14.21 -13.52
C ILE A 346 12.55 -13.71 -12.11
N ASN A 347 12.83 -12.42 -11.99
CA ASN A 347 12.88 -11.69 -10.72
C ASN A 347 11.61 -10.84 -10.65
N GLY A 348 10.54 -11.42 -10.13
CA GLY A 348 9.23 -10.81 -10.11
C GLY A 348 8.82 -10.27 -8.74
N VAL A 349 7.74 -9.49 -8.73
CA VAL A 349 7.07 -9.02 -7.51
C VAL A 349 5.56 -9.18 -7.65
N ALA A 350 4.87 -9.38 -6.53
CA ALA A 350 3.42 -9.40 -6.44
C ALA A 350 2.88 -8.18 -5.68
N GLU A 351 1.66 -7.77 -5.98
CA GLU A 351 0.99 -6.66 -5.29
C GLU A 351 -0.54 -6.79 -5.36
N TYR A 352 -1.23 -6.20 -4.37
CA TYR A 352 -2.63 -5.80 -4.46
C TYR A 352 -2.75 -4.33 -4.90
N GLU A 353 -3.72 -4.02 -5.74
CA GLU A 353 -4.16 -2.66 -6.06
C GLU A 353 -4.83 -1.98 -4.84
N HIS A 354 -4.06 -1.74 -3.78
CA HIS A 354 -4.59 -1.20 -2.52
C HIS A 354 -3.80 0.03 -2.07
N LYS A 355 -4.53 1.03 -1.56
CA LYS A 355 -3.97 2.26 -1.01
C LYS A 355 -4.76 2.70 0.22
N MET A 356 -4.05 3.13 1.25
CA MET A 356 -4.64 3.71 2.45
C MET A 356 -5.54 4.91 2.09
N GLY A 357 -6.78 4.90 2.58
CA GLY A 357 -7.77 5.95 2.32
C GLY A 357 -8.50 5.84 0.98
N GLN A 358 -8.07 4.99 0.05
CA GLN A 358 -8.67 4.88 -1.30
C GLN A 358 -8.98 3.44 -1.73
N SER A 359 -8.66 2.42 -0.94
CA SER A 359 -8.89 1.02 -1.30
C SER A 359 -8.37 0.74 -2.73
N HIS A 360 -9.20 0.24 -3.65
CA HIS A 360 -8.83 -0.06 -5.05
C HIS A 360 -9.07 1.10 -6.03
N ALA A 361 -9.50 2.29 -5.59
CA ALA A 361 -9.89 3.39 -6.47
C ALA A 361 -8.70 4.17 -7.04
N PHE A 362 -7.88 3.50 -7.86
CA PHE A 362 -6.64 4.06 -8.39
C PHE A 362 -6.88 5.04 -9.56
N SER A 363 -6.15 6.16 -9.54
CA SER A 363 -5.99 7.04 -10.70
C SER A 363 -5.00 6.48 -11.72
N ASN A 364 -4.98 7.04 -12.94
CA ASN A 364 -3.98 6.68 -13.95
C ASN A 364 -2.55 7.04 -13.48
N ALA A 365 -2.39 8.14 -12.74
CA ALA A 365 -1.10 8.52 -12.19
C ALA A 365 -0.64 7.54 -11.10
N GLN A 366 -1.55 7.04 -10.26
CA GLN A 366 -1.22 6.04 -9.25
C GLN A 366 -0.80 4.71 -9.88
N VAL A 367 -1.50 4.24 -10.91
CA VAL A 367 -1.08 3.06 -11.68
C VAL A 367 0.32 3.27 -12.26
N ARG A 368 0.57 4.44 -12.89
CA ARG A 368 1.91 4.78 -13.41
C ARG A 368 2.96 4.77 -12.31
N THR A 369 2.70 5.39 -11.17
CA THR A 369 3.64 5.44 -10.04
C THR A 369 3.98 4.04 -9.58
N ARG A 370 2.99 3.16 -9.44
CA ARG A 370 3.21 1.79 -8.98
C ARG A 370 4.02 0.96 -9.97
N VAL A 371 3.70 1.06 -11.25
CA VAL A 371 4.49 0.49 -12.35
C VAL A 371 5.94 0.95 -12.29
N MET A 372 6.16 2.26 -12.11
CA MET A 372 7.51 2.81 -12.05
C MET A 372 8.24 2.32 -10.80
N GLN A 373 7.58 2.21 -9.65
CA GLN A 373 8.17 1.60 -8.44
C GLN A 373 8.62 0.16 -8.67
N VAL A 374 7.83 -0.68 -9.36
CA VAL A 374 8.23 -2.05 -9.76
C VAL A 374 9.51 -2.03 -10.61
N LYS A 375 9.52 -1.20 -11.66
CA LYS A 375 10.65 -1.11 -12.59
C LYS A 375 11.90 -0.58 -11.90
N THR A 376 11.74 0.48 -11.11
CA THR A 376 12.78 1.13 -10.33
C THR A 376 13.36 0.17 -9.30
N ALA A 377 12.56 -0.66 -8.62
CA ALA A 377 13.07 -1.72 -7.73
C ALA A 377 13.94 -2.78 -8.45
N GLY A 378 13.86 -2.85 -9.79
CA GLY A 378 14.64 -3.76 -10.63
C GLY A 378 13.94 -5.09 -10.92
N PHE A 379 12.63 -5.18 -10.71
CA PHE A 379 11.85 -6.35 -11.09
C PHE A 379 11.61 -6.40 -12.60
N ASN A 380 11.66 -7.60 -13.17
CA ASN A 380 11.40 -7.85 -14.60
C ASN A 380 10.07 -8.58 -14.86
N ALA A 381 9.33 -8.89 -13.80
CA ALA A 381 8.02 -9.50 -13.87
C ALA A 381 7.08 -8.99 -12.76
N PHE A 382 5.78 -9.01 -13.04
CA PHE A 382 4.72 -8.63 -12.12
C PHE A 382 3.66 -9.72 -12.03
N ARG A 383 3.18 -9.99 -10.81
CA ARG A 383 2.08 -10.91 -10.53
C ARG A 383 0.92 -10.17 -9.87
N ASP A 384 -0.26 -10.26 -10.47
CA ASP A 384 -1.48 -9.73 -9.86
C ASP A 384 -1.80 -10.53 -8.59
N ALA A 385 -1.97 -9.86 -7.44
CA ALA A 385 -2.44 -10.50 -6.21
C ALA A 385 -3.87 -10.08 -5.84
N HIS A 386 -4.79 -11.00 -5.62
CA HIS A 386 -4.95 -12.22 -6.42
C HIS A 386 -6.17 -12.14 -7.35
N GLN A 387 -6.53 -10.91 -7.68
CA GLN A 387 -7.70 -10.51 -8.43
C GLN A 387 -7.29 -9.65 -9.65
N PRO A 388 -8.18 -9.51 -10.65
CA PRO A 388 -7.89 -8.70 -11.82
C PRO A 388 -7.54 -7.24 -11.47
N HIS A 389 -6.32 -6.85 -11.80
CA HIS A 389 -5.85 -5.46 -11.65
C HIS A 389 -6.42 -4.55 -12.76
N ASN A 390 -6.31 -3.24 -12.55
CA ASN A 390 -6.72 -2.21 -13.48
C ASN A 390 -6.07 -2.44 -14.85
N LEU A 391 -6.85 -2.35 -15.92
CA LEU A 391 -6.37 -2.60 -17.29
C LEU A 391 -5.28 -1.62 -17.72
N ALA A 392 -5.12 -0.46 -17.08
CA ALA A 392 -4.02 0.45 -17.36
C ALA A 392 -2.63 -0.19 -17.10
N TYR A 393 -2.51 -1.11 -16.14
CA TYR A 393 -1.24 -1.79 -15.84
C TYR A 393 -0.69 -2.55 -17.06
N GLN A 394 -1.57 -3.22 -17.83
CA GLN A 394 -1.14 -4.07 -18.94
C GLN A 394 -0.45 -3.27 -20.06
N GLN A 395 -0.87 -2.02 -20.27
CA GLN A 395 -0.24 -1.12 -21.25
C GLN A 395 1.23 -0.90 -20.88
N TYR A 396 1.49 -0.61 -19.60
CA TYR A 396 2.84 -0.42 -19.12
C TYR A 396 3.68 -1.69 -19.14
N TRP A 397 3.11 -2.85 -18.81
CA TRP A 397 3.84 -4.12 -18.87
C TRP A 397 4.32 -4.44 -20.29
N ASP A 398 3.48 -4.19 -21.27
CA ASP A 398 3.82 -4.35 -22.68
C ASP A 398 4.86 -3.32 -23.13
N GLU A 399 4.68 -2.04 -22.82
CA GLU A 399 5.55 -0.93 -23.27
C GLU A 399 6.92 -0.92 -22.57
N LEU A 400 7.00 -1.34 -21.31
CA LEU A 400 8.23 -1.31 -20.52
C LEU A 400 9.00 -2.62 -20.57
N GLY A 401 8.44 -3.66 -21.21
CA GLY A 401 9.07 -4.97 -21.28
C GLY A 401 9.09 -5.68 -19.94
N ILE A 402 7.97 -5.72 -19.22
CA ILE A 402 7.82 -6.42 -17.94
C ILE A 402 6.94 -7.64 -18.18
N LEU A 403 7.39 -8.82 -17.76
CA LEU A 403 6.58 -10.04 -17.87
C LEU A 403 5.41 -9.96 -16.90
N TRP A 404 4.28 -10.55 -17.27
CA TRP A 404 3.06 -10.43 -16.49
C TRP A 404 2.41 -11.79 -16.25
N TRP A 405 2.10 -12.05 -14.99
CA TRP A 405 1.28 -13.16 -14.54
C TRP A 405 -0.04 -12.62 -13.98
N PRO A 406 -1.05 -12.41 -14.84
CA PRO A 406 -2.37 -12.04 -14.38
C PRO A 406 -3.04 -13.16 -13.56
N GLN A 407 -3.86 -12.77 -12.60
CA GLN A 407 -4.57 -13.69 -11.71
C GLN A 407 -6.08 -13.43 -11.69
N PHE A 408 -6.83 -14.50 -11.93
CA PHE A 408 -8.27 -14.62 -11.73
C PHE A 408 -8.49 -15.76 -10.74
N THR A 409 -8.31 -15.47 -9.45
CA THR A 409 -8.41 -16.50 -8.42
C THR A 409 -9.49 -16.17 -7.41
N ALA A 410 -9.92 -17.20 -6.69
CA ALA A 410 -10.72 -17.08 -5.47
C ALA A 410 -9.93 -17.70 -4.31
N HIS A 411 -9.68 -16.95 -3.24
CA HIS A 411 -9.13 -17.53 -1.98
C HIS A 411 -10.17 -18.34 -1.23
N ILE A 412 -11.44 -17.98 -1.40
CA ILE A 412 -12.55 -18.64 -0.76
C ILE A 412 -13.42 -19.24 -1.86
N TRP A 413 -13.60 -20.56 -1.80
CA TRP A 413 -14.42 -21.28 -2.77
C TRP A 413 -15.79 -21.60 -2.16
N TYR A 414 -16.84 -21.04 -2.76
CA TYR A 414 -18.22 -21.38 -2.45
C TYR A 414 -18.77 -22.30 -3.53
N ASP A 415 -19.03 -23.56 -3.20
CA ASP A 415 -19.42 -24.56 -4.19
C ASP A 415 -20.90 -24.52 -4.59
N THR A 416 -21.37 -23.35 -5.06
CA THR A 416 -22.78 -23.14 -5.45
C THR A 416 -22.93 -23.04 -6.98
N PRO A 417 -24.10 -23.36 -7.56
CA PRO A 417 -24.35 -23.15 -8.98
C PRO A 417 -24.14 -21.70 -9.43
N ALA A 418 -24.62 -20.74 -8.63
CA ALA A 418 -24.47 -19.31 -8.90
C ALA A 418 -22.99 -18.88 -8.93
N PHE A 419 -22.19 -19.33 -7.95
CA PHE A 419 -20.75 -19.05 -7.94
C PHE A 419 -20.06 -19.62 -9.16
N ARG A 420 -20.31 -20.89 -9.52
CA ARG A 420 -19.71 -21.54 -10.69
C ARG A 420 -20.06 -20.82 -12.00
N GLU A 421 -21.32 -20.39 -12.16
CA GLU A 421 -21.80 -19.66 -13.34
C GLU A 421 -21.14 -18.28 -13.44
N ASN A 422 -21.16 -17.51 -12.36
CA ASN A 422 -20.52 -16.19 -12.28
C ASN A 422 -19.02 -16.32 -12.54
N PHE A 423 -18.34 -17.28 -11.90
CA PHE A 423 -16.90 -17.51 -12.09
C PHE A 423 -16.55 -17.75 -13.56
N LYS A 424 -17.27 -18.62 -14.27
CA LYS A 424 -17.00 -18.90 -15.70
C LYS A 424 -17.30 -17.70 -16.59
N THR A 425 -18.36 -16.95 -16.30
CA THR A 425 -18.71 -15.74 -17.04
C THR A 425 -17.60 -14.69 -16.91
N LEU A 426 -17.22 -14.38 -15.67
CA LEU A 426 -16.18 -13.41 -15.35
C LEU A 426 -14.79 -13.87 -15.83
N LEU A 427 -14.51 -15.16 -15.82
CA LEU A 427 -13.28 -15.73 -16.38
C LEU A 427 -13.18 -15.47 -17.88
N ALA A 428 -14.28 -15.64 -18.62
CA ALA A 428 -14.30 -15.38 -20.05
C ALA A 428 -14.00 -13.90 -20.36
N ASP A 429 -14.61 -12.98 -19.60
CA ASP A 429 -14.37 -11.54 -19.74
C ASP A 429 -12.89 -11.20 -19.44
N TRP A 430 -12.36 -11.72 -18.32
CA TRP A 430 -10.98 -11.51 -17.92
C TRP A 430 -9.94 -11.99 -18.95
N VAL A 431 -10.17 -13.15 -19.57
CA VAL A 431 -9.27 -13.65 -20.64
C VAL A 431 -9.35 -12.73 -21.86
N LYS A 432 -10.56 -12.35 -22.30
CA LYS A 432 -10.74 -11.46 -23.46
C LYS A 432 -10.04 -10.13 -23.27
N GLU A 433 -10.12 -9.55 -22.07
CA GLU A 433 -9.49 -8.29 -21.69
C GLU A 433 -7.95 -8.30 -21.85
N ARG A 434 -7.31 -9.48 -21.70
CA ARG A 434 -5.85 -9.60 -21.48
C ARG A 434 -5.09 -10.48 -22.48
N ARG A 435 -5.79 -11.19 -23.37
CA ARG A 435 -5.17 -12.18 -24.29
C ARG A 435 -4.25 -11.59 -25.36
N ASN A 436 -4.37 -10.30 -25.67
CA ASN A 436 -3.52 -9.64 -26.67
C ASN A 436 -2.17 -9.16 -26.10
N ASN A 437 -1.97 -9.19 -24.78
CA ASN A 437 -0.78 -8.61 -24.16
C ASN A 437 0.43 -9.54 -24.35
N PRO A 438 1.53 -9.10 -25.02
CA PRO A 438 2.77 -9.86 -25.11
C PRO A 438 3.44 -10.10 -23.75
N SER A 439 3.25 -9.20 -22.79
CA SER A 439 3.76 -9.35 -21.42
C SER A 439 3.19 -10.57 -20.71
N ASN A 440 1.93 -10.96 -21.01
CA ASN A 440 1.27 -12.09 -20.35
C ASN A 440 1.98 -13.43 -20.66
N ILE A 441 2.50 -14.07 -19.62
CA ILE A 441 3.26 -15.34 -19.69
C ILE A 441 2.57 -16.54 -19.03
N LEU A 442 1.58 -16.31 -18.17
CA LEU A 442 0.87 -17.33 -17.38
C LEU A 442 -0.57 -16.88 -17.09
N TRP A 443 -1.50 -17.83 -16.98
CA TRP A 443 -2.86 -17.57 -16.51
C TRP A 443 -3.08 -18.17 -15.11
N GLY A 444 -3.25 -17.36 -14.07
CA GLY A 444 -3.52 -17.83 -12.71
C GLY A 444 -5.01 -18.05 -12.41
N LEU A 445 -5.42 -19.28 -12.07
CA LEU A 445 -6.81 -19.64 -11.78
C LEU A 445 -7.16 -19.82 -10.30
N GLN A 446 -6.17 -20.09 -9.44
CA GLN A 446 -6.41 -20.37 -8.02
C GLN A 446 -5.17 -20.02 -7.17
N ASN A 447 -5.39 -19.54 -5.94
CA ASN A 447 -4.33 -19.31 -4.94
C ASN A 447 -4.81 -19.76 -3.54
N GLU A 448 -4.08 -20.68 -2.91
CA GLU A 448 -4.25 -21.26 -1.55
C GLU A 448 -5.64 -21.86 -1.17
N SER A 449 -6.63 -21.74 -2.05
CA SER A 449 -7.90 -22.47 -2.05
C SER A 449 -7.80 -23.77 -2.87
N ARG A 450 -8.90 -24.51 -3.03
CA ARG A 450 -8.94 -25.65 -3.98
C ARG A 450 -10.22 -25.62 -4.78
N LEU A 451 -10.08 -25.29 -6.06
CA LEU A 451 -11.15 -25.51 -7.03
C LEU A 451 -11.37 -27.03 -7.21
N PRO A 452 -12.61 -27.49 -7.39
CA PRO A 452 -12.88 -28.85 -7.86
C PRO A 452 -12.13 -29.12 -9.17
N ALA A 453 -11.48 -30.28 -9.29
CA ALA A 453 -10.58 -30.56 -10.41
C ALA A 453 -11.28 -30.60 -11.78
N ASP A 454 -12.52 -31.09 -11.81
CA ASP A 454 -13.42 -31.06 -12.97
C ASP A 454 -13.74 -29.61 -13.38
N PHE A 455 -14.09 -28.77 -12.40
CA PHE A 455 -14.36 -27.36 -12.65
C PHE A 455 -13.12 -26.59 -13.13
N ALA A 456 -11.94 -26.87 -12.54
CA ALA A 456 -10.68 -26.31 -12.99
C ALA A 456 -10.36 -26.72 -14.44
N ALA A 457 -10.61 -27.97 -14.81
CA ALA A 457 -10.44 -28.44 -16.19
C ALA A 457 -11.40 -27.74 -17.16
N GLU A 458 -12.68 -27.54 -16.78
CA GLU A 458 -13.63 -26.74 -17.58
C GLU A 458 -13.13 -25.31 -17.79
N CYS A 459 -12.60 -24.68 -16.74
CA CYS A 459 -12.01 -23.34 -16.82
C CYS A 459 -10.79 -23.30 -17.75
N CYS A 460 -9.93 -24.33 -17.69
CA CYS A 460 -8.77 -24.44 -18.57
C CYS A 460 -9.18 -24.55 -20.05
N GLU A 461 -10.19 -25.38 -20.36
CA GLU A 461 -10.71 -25.50 -21.72
C GLU A 461 -11.35 -24.19 -22.21
N LEU A 462 -12.03 -23.46 -21.33
CA LEU A 462 -12.56 -22.13 -21.65
C LEU A 462 -11.43 -21.14 -21.96
N ILE A 463 -10.36 -21.11 -21.16
CA ILE A 463 -9.18 -20.28 -21.44
C ILE A 463 -8.56 -20.66 -22.80
N ARG A 464 -8.31 -21.95 -23.06
CA ARG A 464 -7.71 -22.40 -24.34
C ARG A 464 -8.57 -22.06 -25.56
N LYS A 465 -9.89 -22.09 -25.40
CA LYS A 465 -10.83 -21.65 -26.46
C LYS A 465 -10.72 -20.16 -26.74
N LEU A 466 -10.51 -19.34 -25.71
CA LEU A 466 -10.44 -17.88 -25.82
C LEU A 466 -9.03 -17.37 -26.16
N ASP A 467 -7.99 -18.11 -25.77
CA ASP A 467 -6.58 -17.89 -26.03
C ASP A 467 -5.88 -19.22 -26.41
N PRO A 468 -5.76 -19.54 -27.72
CA PRO A 468 -5.09 -20.75 -28.19
C PRO A 468 -3.62 -20.85 -27.77
N THR A 469 -2.97 -19.74 -27.40
CA THR A 469 -1.59 -19.77 -26.93
C THR A 469 -1.46 -20.43 -25.55
N ALA A 470 -2.53 -20.59 -24.79
CA ALA A 470 -2.50 -21.27 -23.50
C ALA A 470 -2.07 -22.74 -23.60
N SER A 471 -2.37 -23.39 -24.74
CA SER A 471 -1.97 -24.78 -24.98
C SER A 471 -0.45 -24.96 -25.14
N SER A 472 0.26 -23.96 -25.66
CA SER A 472 1.68 -24.08 -26.06
C SER A 472 2.62 -23.14 -25.31
N GLN A 473 2.17 -21.93 -24.99
CA GLN A 473 3.00 -20.82 -24.52
C GLN A 473 2.59 -20.35 -23.11
N ARG A 474 1.31 -19.97 -22.90
CA ARG A 474 0.83 -19.36 -21.65
C ARG A 474 0.16 -20.38 -20.73
N LYS A 475 0.96 -21.16 -20.01
CA LYS A 475 0.46 -22.23 -19.13
C LYS A 475 -0.53 -21.70 -18.09
N ILE A 476 -1.53 -22.52 -17.79
CA ILE A 476 -2.60 -22.21 -16.84
C ILE A 476 -2.22 -22.82 -15.49
N THR A 477 -2.17 -21.99 -14.46
CA THR A 477 -1.58 -22.33 -13.16
C THR A 477 -2.58 -22.28 -12.02
N THR A 478 -2.42 -23.18 -11.06
CA THR A 478 -2.87 -22.98 -9.66
C THR A 478 -1.67 -22.64 -8.79
N CYS A 479 -1.92 -22.19 -7.55
CA CYS A 479 -0.86 -21.94 -6.57
C CYS A 479 -1.15 -22.59 -5.22
N ASN A 480 -0.16 -23.34 -4.73
CA ASN A 480 -0.19 -24.01 -3.43
C ASN A 480 -1.35 -25.03 -3.30
N GLY A 481 -1.56 -25.82 -4.36
CA GLY A 481 -2.54 -26.91 -4.41
C GLY A 481 -3.44 -26.88 -5.65
N GLY A 482 -4.43 -27.77 -5.67
CA GLY A 482 -5.35 -27.93 -6.79
C GLY A 482 -4.86 -28.93 -7.85
N ASN A 483 -5.79 -29.45 -8.65
CA ASN A 483 -5.54 -30.32 -9.80
C ASN A 483 -6.43 -29.84 -10.97
N GLY A 484 -6.14 -30.27 -12.20
CA GLY A 484 -6.94 -29.92 -13.40
C GLY A 484 -6.40 -28.73 -14.20
N THR A 485 -5.30 -28.11 -13.75
CA THR A 485 -4.53 -27.08 -14.47
C THR A 485 -3.24 -27.66 -15.07
N ASP A 486 -2.48 -26.86 -15.84
CA ASP A 486 -1.22 -27.30 -16.43
C ASP A 486 -0.09 -27.45 -15.40
N TRP A 487 -0.12 -26.63 -14.33
CA TRP A 487 0.96 -26.55 -13.36
C TRP A 487 0.49 -25.97 -12.01
N ASP A 488 0.82 -26.64 -10.90
CA ASP A 488 0.73 -26.08 -9.55
C ASP A 488 2.06 -25.40 -9.18
N VAL A 489 2.03 -24.06 -9.09
CA VAL A 489 3.20 -23.24 -8.75
C VAL A 489 3.27 -23.07 -7.23
N PRO A 490 4.33 -23.54 -6.56
CA PRO A 490 4.43 -23.48 -5.11
C PRO A 490 4.78 -22.07 -4.61
N GLN A 491 4.33 -21.77 -3.39
CA GLN A 491 4.86 -20.68 -2.60
C GLN A 491 5.96 -21.19 -1.65
N ASN A 492 6.97 -20.37 -1.35
CA ASN A 492 8.09 -20.76 -0.50
C ASN A 492 8.32 -19.75 0.63
N TRP A 493 7.86 -20.17 1.82
CA TRP A 493 7.96 -19.41 3.06
C TRP A 493 9.06 -19.92 4.00
N THR A 494 10.02 -20.68 3.48
CA THR A 494 11.20 -21.11 4.23
C THR A 494 11.95 -19.89 4.74
N GLY A 495 12.25 -19.84 6.03
CA GLY A 495 12.81 -18.66 6.69
C GLY A 495 11.76 -17.71 7.29
N THR A 496 10.48 -17.84 6.91
CA THR A 496 9.41 -16.91 7.30
C THR A 496 8.48 -17.53 8.31
N TYR A 497 7.87 -18.66 7.95
CA TYR A 497 6.97 -19.44 8.81
C TYR A 497 7.64 -20.71 9.36
N GLY A 498 8.96 -20.74 9.36
CA GLY A 498 9.80 -21.90 9.69
C GLY A 498 10.64 -22.38 8.51
N GLY A 499 11.25 -23.56 8.64
CA GLY A 499 12.17 -24.12 7.63
C GLY A 499 13.58 -23.52 7.68
N ASN A 500 14.48 -24.00 6.82
CA ASN A 500 15.88 -23.55 6.75
C ASN A 500 16.13 -22.68 5.51
N PRO A 501 16.27 -21.35 5.62
CA PRO A 501 16.44 -20.47 4.45
C PRO A 501 17.68 -20.78 3.61
N LEU A 502 18.68 -21.49 4.16
CA LEU A 502 19.87 -21.91 3.41
C LEU A 502 19.60 -22.99 2.36
N THR A 503 18.42 -23.63 2.38
CA THR A 503 18.02 -24.62 1.35
C THR A 503 17.35 -24.00 0.15
N TYR A 504 17.15 -22.67 0.12
CA TYR A 504 16.32 -22.01 -0.89
C TYR A 504 16.77 -22.28 -2.33
N ALA A 505 18.08 -22.38 -2.60
CA ALA A 505 18.59 -22.76 -3.92
C ALA A 505 18.10 -24.15 -4.36
N THR A 506 18.24 -25.14 -3.47
CA THR A 506 17.78 -26.52 -3.69
C THR A 506 16.26 -26.59 -3.83
N ASP A 507 15.53 -25.79 -3.05
CA ASP A 507 14.08 -25.70 -3.14
C ASP A 507 13.67 -25.12 -4.49
N LEU A 508 14.33 -24.05 -4.96
CA LEU A 508 14.07 -23.44 -6.25
C LEU A 508 14.39 -24.38 -7.42
N GLU A 509 15.46 -25.17 -7.35
CA GLU A 509 15.78 -26.20 -8.37
C GLU A 509 14.70 -27.29 -8.49
N LYS A 510 14.02 -27.61 -7.37
CA LYS A 510 12.90 -28.56 -7.34
C LYS A 510 11.60 -27.92 -7.82
N GLN A 511 11.32 -26.71 -7.35
CA GLN A 511 10.08 -25.99 -7.56
C GLN A 511 10.01 -25.32 -8.93
N ILE A 512 11.17 -25.05 -9.54
CA ILE A 512 11.39 -24.39 -10.85
C ILE A 512 10.96 -22.92 -10.87
N LEU A 513 9.77 -22.61 -10.38
CA LEU A 513 9.24 -21.27 -10.17
C LEU A 513 8.63 -21.19 -8.78
N VAL A 514 8.93 -20.13 -8.04
CA VAL A 514 8.28 -19.84 -6.76
C VAL A 514 7.33 -18.66 -6.94
N GLY A 515 6.04 -18.90 -6.67
CA GLY A 515 4.99 -17.90 -6.85
C GLY A 515 4.95 -16.81 -5.78
N GLU A 516 5.44 -17.09 -4.58
CA GLU A 516 5.60 -16.13 -3.48
C GLU A 516 6.77 -16.51 -2.59
N TYR A 517 7.56 -15.52 -2.20
CA TYR A 517 8.45 -15.58 -1.04
C TYR A 517 8.51 -14.19 -0.42
N GLY A 518 8.78 -14.08 0.87
CA GLY A 518 8.88 -12.77 1.54
C GLY A 518 8.99 -12.95 3.05
N GLY A 519 8.95 -11.88 3.82
CA GLY A 519 9.02 -11.93 5.27
C GLY A 519 8.28 -10.76 5.91
N TRP A 520 7.83 -10.93 7.14
CA TRP A 520 7.27 -9.83 7.92
C TRP A 520 8.37 -8.92 8.46
N ARG A 521 8.09 -7.63 8.51
CA ARG A 521 8.89 -6.60 9.20
C ARG A 521 7.98 -5.60 9.90
N SER A 522 8.57 -4.74 10.73
CA SER A 522 7.97 -3.51 11.24
C SER A 522 8.92 -2.36 10.96
N ILE A 523 8.42 -1.23 10.44
CA ILE A 523 9.27 -0.05 10.20
C ILE A 523 9.87 0.48 11.50
N ASP A 524 11.08 1.03 11.42
CA ASP A 524 11.86 1.57 12.55
C ASP A 524 12.28 0.50 13.59
N LEU A 525 11.82 -0.75 13.48
CA LEU A 525 12.22 -1.82 14.37
C LEU A 525 13.49 -2.49 13.85
N HIS A 526 14.58 -2.32 14.59
CA HIS A 526 15.89 -2.81 14.20
C HIS A 526 16.50 -3.77 15.22
N THR A 527 17.38 -4.65 14.73
CA THR A 527 18.12 -5.63 15.52
C THR A 527 19.54 -5.81 14.99
N ASP A 528 20.54 -5.80 15.87
CA ASP A 528 21.91 -6.18 15.51
C ASP A 528 22.07 -7.71 15.43
N GLY A 529 23.04 -8.16 14.63
CA GLY A 529 23.49 -9.56 14.57
C GLY A 529 23.00 -10.35 13.35
N PRO A 530 23.28 -11.67 13.31
CA PRO A 530 22.91 -12.53 12.19
C PRO A 530 21.41 -12.82 12.14
N PHE A 531 20.93 -13.36 11.03
CA PHE A 531 19.54 -13.74 10.85
C PHE A 531 19.04 -14.66 11.97
N ALA A 532 18.02 -14.18 12.70
CA ALA A 532 17.36 -14.92 13.77
C ALA A 532 15.95 -15.35 13.34
N GLN A 533 15.78 -16.64 13.02
CA GLN A 533 14.51 -17.20 12.55
C GLN A 533 13.31 -16.86 13.44
N ASN A 534 13.49 -16.92 14.76
CA ASN A 534 12.46 -16.64 15.77
C ASN A 534 12.71 -15.31 16.51
N GLY A 535 13.52 -14.42 15.93
CA GLY A 535 13.76 -13.09 16.46
C GLY A 535 12.61 -12.11 16.19
N ALA A 536 12.77 -10.87 16.64
CA ALA A 536 11.83 -9.80 16.37
C ALA A 536 11.64 -9.62 14.85
N LEU A 537 10.43 -9.24 14.42
CA LEU A 537 10.11 -8.95 13.03
C LEU A 537 10.65 -7.57 12.63
N SER A 538 11.96 -7.37 12.76
CA SER A 538 12.70 -6.16 12.39
C SER A 538 12.91 -6.02 10.89
N GLU A 539 13.26 -4.82 10.43
CA GLU A 539 13.72 -4.59 9.05
C GLU A 539 14.96 -5.45 8.75
N ASP A 540 15.95 -5.47 9.65
CA ASP A 540 17.19 -6.25 9.48
C ASP A 540 16.92 -7.75 9.31
N ARG A 541 15.96 -8.31 10.06
CA ARG A 541 15.59 -9.73 9.94
C ARG A 541 15.01 -10.03 8.57
N LEU A 542 14.13 -9.16 8.05
CA LEU A 542 13.61 -9.30 6.69
C LEU A 542 14.74 -9.20 5.67
N ASP A 543 15.59 -8.20 5.79
CA ASP A 543 16.63 -7.92 4.81
C ASP A 543 17.66 -9.03 4.72
N LEU A 544 18.15 -9.53 5.85
CA LEU A 544 19.06 -10.68 5.90
C LEU A 544 18.44 -11.94 5.28
N LEU A 545 17.12 -12.13 5.46
CA LEU A 545 16.40 -13.23 4.84
C LEU A 545 16.27 -13.05 3.32
N MET A 546 15.88 -11.86 2.86
CA MET A 546 15.74 -11.56 1.44
C MET A 546 17.08 -11.62 0.73
N GLU A 547 18.14 -11.09 1.33
CA GLU A 547 19.50 -11.18 0.82
C GLU A 547 19.92 -12.65 0.65
N THR A 548 19.70 -13.48 1.68
CA THR A 548 19.99 -14.92 1.61
C THR A 548 19.25 -15.58 0.45
N LYS A 549 17.96 -15.28 0.28
CA LYS A 549 17.14 -15.82 -0.82
C LYS A 549 17.60 -15.34 -2.19
N ILE A 550 17.91 -14.05 -2.34
CA ILE A 550 18.43 -13.47 -3.59
C ILE A 550 19.75 -14.16 -3.97
N ARG A 551 20.71 -14.26 -3.04
CA ARG A 551 22.01 -14.91 -3.26
C ARG A 551 21.84 -16.35 -3.74
N LEU A 552 20.99 -17.09 -3.04
CA LEU A 552 20.74 -18.50 -3.35
C LEU A 552 20.02 -18.67 -4.69
N ALA A 553 19.05 -17.82 -4.99
CA ALA A 553 18.34 -17.83 -6.28
C ALA A 553 19.28 -17.52 -7.46
N GLU A 554 20.12 -16.49 -7.32
CA GLU A 554 21.10 -16.11 -8.34
C GLU A 554 22.15 -17.21 -8.56
N SER A 555 22.50 -18.00 -7.54
CA SER A 555 23.44 -19.11 -7.70
C SER A 555 22.91 -20.28 -8.55
N VAL A 556 21.58 -20.36 -8.73
CA VAL A 556 20.92 -21.42 -9.52
C VAL A 556 20.09 -20.88 -10.69
N LYS A 557 20.21 -19.58 -11.02
CA LYS A 557 19.41 -18.94 -12.08
C LYS A 557 19.50 -19.61 -13.45
N ASP A 558 20.60 -20.29 -13.72
CA ASP A 558 20.82 -21.02 -14.97
C ASP A 558 20.14 -22.40 -15.01
N LYS A 559 19.43 -22.76 -13.94
CA LYS A 559 18.76 -24.07 -13.76
C LYS A 559 17.29 -23.95 -13.38
N VAL A 560 16.72 -22.75 -13.33
CA VAL A 560 15.35 -22.51 -12.83
C VAL A 560 14.66 -21.42 -13.65
N ALA A 561 13.34 -21.27 -13.50
CA ALA A 561 12.58 -20.22 -14.14
C ALA A 561 12.63 -18.89 -13.36
N GLY A 562 12.52 -18.92 -12.03
CA GLY A 562 12.66 -17.73 -11.18
C GLY A 562 11.72 -17.70 -9.98
N HIS A 563 11.39 -16.50 -9.49
CA HIS A 563 10.60 -16.30 -8.28
C HIS A 563 9.88 -14.94 -8.24
N PHE A 564 8.87 -14.82 -7.37
CA PHE A 564 8.11 -13.59 -7.14
C PHE A 564 8.13 -13.17 -5.66
N GLN A 565 8.63 -11.96 -5.39
CA GLN A 565 8.63 -11.33 -4.07
C GLN A 565 7.21 -10.95 -3.64
N TRP A 566 6.83 -11.35 -2.44
CA TRP A 566 5.62 -10.95 -1.74
C TRP A 566 6.00 -9.97 -0.62
N LEU A 567 5.72 -8.67 -0.75
CA LEU A 567 4.99 -7.99 -1.84
C LEU A 567 5.54 -6.58 -2.04
N LEU A 568 5.08 -5.86 -3.07
CA LEU A 568 5.54 -4.49 -3.30
C LEU A 568 5.03 -3.52 -2.23
N SER A 569 3.71 -3.43 -2.02
CA SER A 569 3.10 -2.47 -1.08
C SER A 569 2.34 -3.19 0.02
N SER A 570 2.60 -2.82 1.28
CA SER A 570 1.77 -3.25 2.41
C SER A 570 0.35 -2.71 2.27
N HIS A 571 -0.63 -3.54 2.64
CA HIS A 571 -2.06 -3.27 2.48
C HIS A 571 -2.85 -3.80 3.68
N GLU A 572 -4.05 -3.26 3.90
CA GLU A 572 -4.95 -3.76 4.94
C GLU A 572 -5.51 -5.14 4.58
N ASN A 573 -5.64 -5.99 5.57
CA ASN A 573 -5.93 -7.42 5.43
C ASN A 573 -7.02 -7.85 6.44
N PRO A 574 -8.26 -7.33 6.29
CA PRO A 574 -9.36 -7.52 7.24
C PRO A 574 -9.66 -9.01 7.43
N GLY A 575 -9.96 -9.46 8.64
CA GLY A 575 -10.14 -10.87 9.00
C GLY A 575 -8.90 -11.50 9.66
N ARG A 576 -7.73 -10.83 9.55
CA ARG A 576 -6.57 -11.11 10.40
C ARG A 576 -6.62 -10.28 11.68
N VAL A 577 -5.71 -10.57 12.60
CA VAL A 577 -5.51 -9.73 13.79
C VAL A 577 -4.17 -9.02 13.67
N GLN A 578 -4.13 -7.77 14.10
CA GLN A 578 -2.96 -6.93 14.00
C GLN A 578 -1.92 -7.35 15.04
N GLY A 579 -0.70 -7.56 14.57
CA GLY A 579 0.49 -7.65 15.40
C GLY A 579 0.77 -6.31 16.09
N GLY A 580 1.63 -6.36 17.07
CA GLY A 580 2.03 -5.34 18.02
C GLY A 580 3.55 -5.24 18.05
N GLU A 581 4.20 -5.69 16.99
CA GLU A 581 5.52 -5.20 16.59
C GLU A 581 5.43 -3.77 16.01
N GLY A 582 6.53 -3.03 16.02
CA GLY A 582 6.60 -1.63 15.54
C GLY A 582 6.66 -0.61 16.67
N TRP A 583 7.18 0.58 16.41
CA TRP A 583 7.44 1.54 17.48
C TRP A 583 6.35 2.55 17.69
N ARG A 584 5.54 2.91 16.70
CA ARG A 584 4.45 3.88 16.89
C ARG A 584 3.11 3.17 16.82
N GLU A 585 2.09 3.73 17.45
CA GLU A 585 0.72 3.22 17.29
C GLU A 585 0.29 3.17 15.80
N MET A 586 0.78 4.12 15.00
CA MET A 586 0.56 4.15 13.55
C MET A 586 1.21 2.97 12.81
N ASP A 587 2.33 2.43 13.30
CA ASP A 587 3.01 1.27 12.68
C ASP A 587 2.30 -0.05 12.96
N ARG A 588 1.33 0.01 13.89
CA ARG A 588 0.51 -1.09 14.36
C ARG A 588 -0.95 -0.92 13.93
N VAL A 589 -1.27 -0.06 12.97
CA VAL A 589 -2.63 0.03 12.40
C VAL A 589 -2.95 -1.21 11.61
N GLY A 590 -4.22 -1.53 11.45
CA GLY A 590 -4.64 -2.63 10.60
C GLY A 590 -5.82 -3.43 11.13
N PRO A 591 -5.91 -4.74 10.85
CA PRO A 591 -4.86 -5.66 10.40
C PRO A 591 -4.22 -5.30 9.05
N VAL A 592 -2.89 -5.26 8.97
CA VAL A 592 -2.12 -4.96 7.75
C VAL A 592 -1.09 -6.06 7.48
N ASN A 593 -0.84 -6.35 6.20
CA ASN A 593 0.24 -7.23 5.77
C ASN A 593 1.56 -6.45 5.59
N TYR A 594 2.40 -6.42 6.62
CA TYR A 594 3.69 -5.72 6.66
C TYR A 594 4.85 -6.49 6.00
N LYS A 595 4.59 -7.26 4.94
CA LYS A 595 5.63 -7.88 4.11
C LYS A 595 6.07 -6.99 2.92
N GLY A 596 5.49 -5.79 2.82
CA GLY A 596 5.66 -4.89 1.70
C GLY A 596 7.01 -4.19 1.72
N LEU A 597 7.61 -4.00 0.54
CA LEU A 597 8.77 -3.12 0.32
C LEU A 597 8.43 -1.62 0.50
N LEU A 598 7.14 -1.30 0.45
CA LEU A 598 6.57 0.01 0.77
C LEU A 598 5.56 -0.12 1.92
N THR A 599 5.51 0.85 2.82
CA THR A 599 4.47 0.94 3.86
C THR A 599 3.08 1.22 3.26
N PRO A 600 1.99 1.10 4.03
CA PRO A 600 0.64 1.46 3.56
C PRO A 600 0.50 2.92 3.08
N TRP A 601 1.32 3.83 3.62
CA TRP A 601 1.40 5.25 3.22
C TRP A 601 2.47 5.52 2.15
N GLY A 602 3.13 4.49 1.63
CA GLY A 602 4.02 4.56 0.46
C GLY A 602 5.50 4.88 0.74
N GLU A 603 5.94 4.83 2.00
CA GLU A 603 7.35 4.99 2.38
C GLU A 603 8.16 3.73 2.04
N PRO A 604 9.27 3.83 1.29
CA PRO A 604 10.16 2.71 1.02
C PRO A 604 10.90 2.20 2.26
N THR A 605 11.06 0.88 2.36
CA THR A 605 11.86 0.22 3.41
C THR A 605 13.29 0.00 2.96
N ASP A 606 14.16 -0.42 3.89
CA ASP A 606 15.51 -0.91 3.56
C ASP A 606 15.49 -2.00 2.47
N ALA A 607 14.57 -2.96 2.58
CA ALA A 607 14.37 -4.00 1.57
C ALA A 607 14.13 -3.47 0.14
N PHE A 608 13.46 -2.32 -0.04
CA PHE A 608 13.27 -1.72 -1.36
C PHE A 608 14.63 -1.36 -2.00
N TYR A 609 15.51 -0.75 -1.21
CA TYR A 609 16.86 -0.39 -1.63
C TYR A 609 17.77 -1.62 -1.79
N LEU A 610 17.55 -2.69 -1.00
CA LEU A 610 18.21 -3.99 -1.20
C LEU A 610 17.92 -4.56 -2.60
N TYR A 611 16.66 -4.58 -3.03
CA TYR A 611 16.31 -5.05 -4.39
C TYR A 611 16.93 -4.15 -5.47
N ARG A 612 16.87 -2.82 -5.31
CA ARG A 612 17.51 -1.86 -6.23
C ARG A 612 19.01 -2.11 -6.37
N ALA A 613 19.73 -2.26 -5.28
CA ALA A 613 21.18 -2.50 -5.29
C ALA A 613 21.57 -3.76 -6.07
N ASN A 614 20.68 -4.76 -6.14
CA ASN A 614 20.93 -6.01 -6.85
C ASN A 614 20.55 -5.96 -8.34
N TYR A 615 19.56 -5.16 -8.72
CA TYR A 615 18.92 -5.27 -10.03
C TYR A 615 18.83 -3.97 -10.84
N ALA A 616 18.93 -2.80 -10.21
CA ALA A 616 18.92 -1.53 -10.94
C ALA A 616 20.19 -1.36 -11.80
N PRO A 617 20.08 -0.82 -13.02
CA PRO A 617 21.21 -0.73 -13.96
C PRO A 617 22.20 0.36 -13.52
N LYS A 618 23.35 -0.02 -12.95
CA LYS A 618 24.37 0.91 -12.44
C LYS A 618 24.87 1.98 -13.42
N ASP A 619 24.84 1.73 -14.73
CA ASP A 619 25.27 2.71 -15.75
C ASP A 619 24.23 3.85 -15.96
N LYS A 620 22.99 3.66 -15.50
CA LYS A 620 21.90 4.66 -15.62
C LYS A 620 21.39 5.13 -14.27
N GLU A 621 21.35 4.22 -13.31
CA GLU A 621 20.78 4.38 -11.97
C GLU A 621 21.81 3.95 -10.90
N PRO A 622 23.03 4.55 -10.86
CA PRO A 622 23.99 4.24 -9.81
C PRO A 622 23.47 4.70 -8.46
N MET A 623 23.61 3.87 -7.43
CA MET A 623 23.10 4.18 -6.10
C MET A 623 23.99 3.62 -4.98
N VAL A 624 23.94 4.24 -3.81
CA VAL A 624 24.59 3.80 -2.56
C VAL A 624 23.66 4.17 -1.40
N TYR A 625 23.36 3.25 -0.49
CA TYR A 625 22.37 3.43 0.59
C TYR A 625 22.89 2.83 1.90
N ILE A 626 23.03 3.64 2.95
CA ILE A 626 23.50 3.23 4.27
C ILE A 626 22.33 2.65 5.06
N VAL A 627 22.48 1.40 5.54
CA VAL A 627 21.45 0.74 6.34
C VAL A 627 21.66 1.12 7.82
N SER A 628 20.76 1.87 8.47
CA SER A 628 19.44 2.33 8.02
C SER A 628 19.12 3.77 8.42
N HIS A 629 18.41 4.49 7.55
CA HIS A 629 17.91 5.85 7.78
C HIS A 629 16.80 5.90 8.85
N THR A 630 16.14 4.77 9.13
CA THR A 630 15.12 4.64 10.19
C THR A 630 15.71 4.27 11.55
N TRP A 631 17.05 4.14 11.67
CA TRP A 631 17.75 3.76 12.91
C TRP A 631 18.76 4.80 13.43
N PRO A 632 18.35 6.04 13.75
CA PRO A 632 19.27 7.08 14.21
C PRO A 632 19.85 6.78 15.61
N ASP A 633 19.10 6.10 16.48
CA ASP A 633 19.51 5.77 17.87
C ASP A 633 20.37 4.50 17.95
N ARG A 634 20.98 4.09 16.83
CA ARG A 634 21.75 2.85 16.74
C ARG A 634 22.95 2.84 17.68
N TRP A 635 23.56 3.98 17.99
CA TRP A 635 24.57 4.09 19.03
C TRP A 635 24.08 4.99 20.15
N LEU A 636 24.33 4.61 21.41
CA LEU A 636 24.06 5.47 22.58
C LEU A 636 25.33 6.15 23.10
N SER A 637 26.49 5.74 22.60
CA SER A 637 27.79 6.30 22.91
C SER A 637 28.83 5.84 21.86
N PRO A 638 29.95 6.58 21.71
CA PRO A 638 31.05 6.17 20.83
C PRO A 638 31.54 4.74 21.12
N GLY A 639 31.77 3.96 20.07
CA GLY A 639 32.30 2.61 20.22
C GLY A 639 32.04 1.67 19.04
N THR A 640 32.35 0.40 19.29
CA THR A 640 32.25 -0.67 18.30
C THR A 640 30.95 -1.47 18.45
N ARG A 641 30.28 -1.74 17.32
CA ARG A 641 29.13 -2.65 17.19
C ARG A 641 29.33 -3.66 16.06
N ASP A 642 28.42 -4.63 15.92
CA ASP A 642 28.62 -5.82 15.10
C ASP A 642 28.88 -5.53 13.62
N SER A 643 27.96 -4.91 12.87
CA SER A 643 28.17 -4.66 11.43
C SER A 643 27.42 -3.44 10.88
N LEU A 644 28.09 -2.63 10.05
CA LEU A 644 27.45 -1.62 9.20
C LEU A 644 27.25 -2.18 7.79
N SER A 645 26.07 -2.00 7.23
CA SER A 645 25.72 -2.48 5.90
C SER A 645 25.42 -1.33 4.95
N VAL A 646 25.86 -1.46 3.70
CA VAL A 646 25.56 -0.51 2.62
C VAL A 646 25.05 -1.28 1.41
N TYR A 647 23.89 -0.88 0.90
CA TYR A 647 23.30 -1.40 -0.34
C TYR A 647 23.74 -0.54 -1.52
N SER A 648 24.35 -1.16 -2.53
CA SER A 648 24.80 -0.43 -3.72
C SER A 648 24.95 -1.36 -4.93
N ASN A 649 24.62 -0.85 -6.11
CA ASN A 649 24.91 -1.48 -7.40
C ASN A 649 26.27 -1.04 -8.00
N CYS A 650 27.02 -0.19 -7.28
CA CYS A 650 28.32 0.31 -7.72
C CYS A 650 29.39 -0.80 -7.72
N ASP A 651 30.50 -0.57 -8.42
CA ASP A 651 31.63 -1.52 -8.47
C ASP A 651 32.36 -1.57 -7.11
N GLU A 652 32.47 -0.43 -6.46
CA GLU A 652 33.13 -0.25 -5.16
C GLU A 652 32.34 0.74 -4.31
N VAL A 653 32.39 0.55 -2.98
CA VAL A 653 31.84 1.48 -2.00
C VAL A 653 32.89 1.77 -0.95
N GLU A 654 33.03 3.03 -0.55
CA GLU A 654 33.83 3.45 0.58
C GLU A 654 32.94 4.07 1.65
N LEU A 655 33.15 3.67 2.90
CA LEU A 655 32.37 4.11 4.06
C LEU A 655 33.27 4.91 5.00
N PHE A 656 32.74 5.97 5.57
CA PHE A 656 33.43 6.89 6.48
C PHE A 656 32.60 7.12 7.74
N ASN A 657 33.26 7.37 8.86
CA ASN A 657 32.68 8.06 10.00
C ASN A 657 33.27 9.47 10.06
N ASP A 658 32.43 10.50 9.97
CA ASP A 658 32.77 11.88 9.58
C ASP A 658 32.77 12.13 8.06
N VAL A 659 32.50 13.37 7.67
CA VAL A 659 32.34 13.82 6.28
C VAL A 659 33.70 13.87 5.59
N ASN A 660 33.94 12.98 4.63
CA ASN A 660 35.26 12.80 4.00
C ASN A 660 36.43 12.61 5.00
N GLY A 661 36.12 12.18 6.23
CA GLY A 661 37.06 12.04 7.33
C GLY A 661 37.57 10.62 7.47
N GLN A 662 37.28 9.98 8.62
CA GLN A 662 37.82 8.67 8.96
C GLN A 662 37.22 7.56 8.08
N SER A 663 37.92 7.17 7.03
CA SER A 663 37.55 6.04 6.16
C SER A 663 37.66 4.70 6.91
N PHE A 664 36.62 3.89 6.81
CA PHE A 664 36.63 2.46 7.16
C PHE A 664 37.12 1.58 5.99
N GLY A 665 37.58 2.21 4.91
CA GLY A 665 38.15 1.55 3.74
C GLY A 665 37.12 1.25 2.66
N LYS A 666 37.64 1.07 1.45
CA LYS A 666 36.86 0.76 0.24
C LYS A 666 36.72 -0.75 0.06
N LYS A 667 35.51 -1.20 -0.26
CA LYS A 667 35.18 -2.60 -0.57
C LYS A 667 34.68 -2.73 -2.00
N LYS A 668 34.90 -3.91 -2.59
CA LYS A 668 34.43 -4.28 -3.94
C LYS A 668 33.09 -4.99 -3.86
N ASN A 669 32.26 -4.82 -4.88
CA ASN A 669 30.99 -5.53 -4.99
C ASN A 669 31.21 -7.04 -5.12
N GLY A 670 30.63 -7.82 -4.19
CA GLY A 670 30.74 -9.28 -4.16
C GLY A 670 29.79 -10.01 -5.13
N GLY A 671 28.97 -9.27 -5.87
CA GLY A 671 27.92 -9.80 -6.73
C GLY A 671 26.54 -9.77 -6.08
N LYS A 672 25.52 -10.25 -6.80
CA LYS A 672 24.13 -10.20 -6.34
C LYS A 672 23.89 -11.07 -5.11
N GLY A 673 23.08 -10.58 -4.19
CA GLY A 673 22.82 -11.18 -2.88
C GLY A 673 24.01 -11.08 -1.93
N THR A 674 24.93 -10.14 -2.19
CA THR A 674 25.99 -9.76 -1.27
C THR A 674 25.95 -8.25 -1.10
N HIS A 675 26.05 -7.77 0.13
CA HIS A 675 26.09 -6.34 0.42
C HIS A 675 27.44 -5.96 1.01
N PHE A 676 27.73 -4.67 0.98
CA PHE A 676 28.97 -4.15 1.55
C PHE A 676 28.80 -4.10 3.08
N THR A 677 29.56 -4.91 3.80
CA THR A 677 29.57 -4.90 5.28
C THR A 677 30.86 -4.35 5.82
N TRP A 678 30.82 -3.66 6.95
CA TRP A 678 31.99 -3.33 7.75
C TRP A 678 31.76 -3.78 9.19
N ASP A 679 32.41 -4.88 9.56
CA ASP A 679 32.22 -5.50 10.86
C ASP A 679 33.12 -4.85 11.90
N ARG A 680 32.59 -4.66 13.11
CA ARG A 680 33.34 -4.20 14.28
C ARG A 680 34.09 -2.87 14.06
N VAL A 681 33.51 -1.97 13.28
CA VAL A 681 34.07 -0.62 13.12
C VAL A 681 33.84 0.22 14.36
N ASN A 682 34.79 1.10 14.67
CA ASN A 682 34.71 2.01 15.80
C ASN A 682 34.11 3.35 15.35
N VAL A 683 32.82 3.56 15.66
CA VAL A 683 32.10 4.80 15.33
C VAL A 683 32.29 5.79 16.48
N GLN A 684 32.79 6.98 16.17
CA GLN A 684 33.13 8.04 17.11
C GLN A 684 32.23 9.26 16.99
N TYR A 685 31.72 9.54 15.80
CA TYR A 685 30.95 10.74 15.49
C TYR A 685 29.58 10.42 14.92
N ASN A 686 28.69 11.42 14.96
CA ASN A 686 27.29 11.28 14.56
C ASN A 686 27.01 11.26 13.05
N VAL A 687 28.02 11.20 12.19
CA VAL A 687 27.81 11.12 10.73
C VAL A 687 28.46 9.86 10.18
N LEU A 688 27.67 9.08 9.42
CA LEU A 688 28.20 8.09 8.49
C LEU A 688 28.02 8.61 7.07
N TYR A 689 29.02 8.36 6.23
CA TYR A 689 29.05 8.82 4.85
C TYR A 689 29.53 7.69 3.93
N ALA A 690 28.80 7.43 2.85
CA ALA A 690 29.14 6.40 1.88
C ALA A 690 29.29 6.98 0.47
N VAL A 691 30.26 6.46 -0.28
CA VAL A 691 30.54 6.85 -1.66
C VAL A 691 30.55 5.63 -2.56
N GLY A 692 29.68 5.63 -3.57
CA GLY A 692 29.63 4.61 -4.62
C GLY A 692 30.49 4.98 -5.83
N TYR A 693 31.25 4.01 -6.34
CA TYR A 693 32.13 4.17 -7.49
C TYR A 693 31.77 3.23 -8.64
N VAL A 694 31.66 3.74 -9.86
CA VAL A 694 31.55 2.95 -11.09
C VAL A 694 32.73 3.27 -12.00
N LYS A 695 33.47 2.25 -12.42
CA LYS A 695 34.71 2.40 -13.23
C LYS A 695 35.70 3.39 -12.58
N GLY A 696 35.81 3.33 -11.25
CA GLY A 696 36.69 4.19 -10.44
C GLY A 696 36.21 5.64 -10.26
N LYS A 697 35.06 6.03 -10.81
CA LYS A 697 34.49 7.39 -10.66
C LYS A 697 33.42 7.39 -9.58
N LYS A 698 33.44 8.41 -8.71
CA LYS A 698 32.37 8.71 -7.76
C LYS A 698 31.08 9.03 -8.52
N VAL A 699 30.00 8.30 -8.23
CA VAL A 699 28.72 8.41 -8.95
C VAL A 699 27.49 8.49 -8.05
N ALA A 700 27.60 8.09 -6.78
CA ALA A 700 26.52 8.15 -5.80
C ALA A 700 27.09 8.43 -4.40
N GLU A 701 26.28 9.07 -3.56
CA GLU A 701 26.63 9.45 -2.20
C GLU A 701 25.42 9.31 -1.29
N ASP A 702 25.69 9.00 -0.02
CA ASP A 702 24.65 8.88 0.99
C ASP A 702 25.18 9.20 2.39
N TYR A 703 24.28 9.69 3.26
CA TYR A 703 24.62 10.18 4.59
C TYR A 703 23.52 9.81 5.58
N ILE A 704 23.92 9.42 6.79
CA ILE A 704 23.00 9.37 7.93
C ILE A 704 23.56 10.18 9.10
N VAL A 705 22.66 10.83 9.84
CA VAL A 705 22.98 11.54 11.08
C VAL A 705 22.41 10.73 12.25
N LEU A 706 23.30 10.25 13.12
CA LEU A 706 22.97 9.43 14.28
C LEU A 706 22.67 10.31 15.51
N ASN A 707 21.80 9.83 16.38
CA ASN A 707 21.56 10.44 17.69
C ASN A 707 22.65 10.01 18.69
N HIS A 708 22.73 10.68 19.85
CA HIS A 708 23.57 10.34 21.00
C HIS A 708 25.09 10.34 20.80
N LEU A 709 25.58 10.61 19.60
CA LEU A 709 27.02 10.67 19.30
C LEU A 709 27.53 12.12 19.24
N PRO A 710 28.81 12.35 19.56
CA PRO A 710 29.44 13.65 19.33
C PRO A 710 29.29 14.11 17.89
N GLN A 711 29.03 15.40 17.70
CA GLN A 711 28.93 15.99 16.37
C GLN A 711 30.22 15.78 15.57
N SER A 712 30.06 15.42 14.30
CA SER A 712 31.15 15.23 13.35
C SER A 712 32.04 16.50 13.25
N PRO A 713 33.38 16.36 13.27
CA PRO A 713 34.31 17.49 13.12
C PRO A 713 34.11 18.28 11.82
N ASN A 714 33.71 17.59 10.75
CA ASN A 714 33.45 18.17 9.44
C ASN A 714 31.95 18.34 9.12
N PHE A 715 31.09 18.44 10.15
CA PHE A 715 29.65 18.58 9.96
C PHE A 715 29.26 19.78 9.08
N GLN A 716 30.05 20.86 9.10
CA GLN A 716 29.82 22.05 8.28
C GLN A 716 29.89 21.76 6.77
N ASP A 717 30.62 20.73 6.35
CA ASP A 717 30.75 20.34 4.94
C ASP A 717 29.46 19.72 4.38
N LEU A 718 28.54 19.28 5.26
CA LEU A 718 27.19 18.87 4.89
C LEU A 718 26.30 20.06 4.51
N ASN A 719 26.54 21.22 5.10
CA ASN A 719 25.67 22.40 5.02
C ASN A 719 26.23 23.48 4.07
N THR A 720 26.46 23.13 2.81
CA THR A 720 27.06 24.04 1.82
C THR A 720 26.03 24.85 1.01
N GLU A 721 24.73 24.59 1.20
CA GLU A 721 23.66 25.16 0.37
C GLU A 721 22.56 25.89 1.18
N GLY A 722 22.81 26.22 2.45
CA GLY A 722 21.83 26.89 3.31
C GLY A 722 21.27 28.17 2.68
N LYS A 723 19.95 28.24 2.53
CA LYS A 723 19.22 29.45 2.11
C LYS A 723 18.35 29.94 3.25
N ASP A 724 18.23 31.25 3.36
CA ASP A 724 17.36 31.93 4.32
C ASP A 724 15.87 31.86 3.92
N LEU A 725 15.32 30.65 3.76
CA LEU A 725 13.92 30.45 3.35
C LEU A 725 12.91 31.00 4.36
N LEU A 726 13.29 31.02 5.65
CA LEU A 726 12.44 31.45 6.76
C LEU A 726 12.53 32.96 7.04
N LYS A 727 13.36 33.70 6.29
CA LYS A 727 13.51 35.14 6.50
C LYS A 727 12.18 35.85 6.26
N PRO A 728 11.70 36.67 7.22
CA PRO A 728 10.42 37.34 7.09
C PRO A 728 10.47 38.41 6.01
N ASN A 729 9.39 38.51 5.23
CA ASN A 729 9.20 39.57 4.25
C ASN A 729 8.98 40.92 4.96
N ALA A 730 9.76 41.93 4.54
CA ALA A 730 9.66 43.27 5.09
C ALA A 730 8.25 43.85 4.87
N GLY A 731 7.73 44.55 5.88
CA GLY A 731 6.40 45.16 5.80
C GLY A 731 5.24 44.24 6.15
N LEU A 732 5.42 42.92 6.26
CA LEU A 732 4.38 41.99 6.70
C LEU A 732 4.41 41.75 8.21
N LYS A 733 3.24 41.49 8.81
CA LYS A 733 3.12 40.96 10.18
C LYS A 733 2.74 39.50 10.07
N TYR A 734 3.63 38.62 10.51
CA TYR A 734 3.33 37.20 10.61
C TYR A 734 2.47 36.96 11.85
N ILE A 735 1.32 36.34 11.65
CA ILE A 735 0.34 36.04 12.70
C ILE A 735 0.36 34.58 13.11
N TYR A 736 0.71 33.68 12.19
CA TYR A 736 0.91 32.26 12.47
C TYR A 736 2.22 31.77 11.86
N ARG A 737 2.89 30.90 12.61
CA ARG A 737 4.01 30.05 12.21
C ARG A 737 3.74 28.71 12.84
N VAL A 738 3.61 27.65 12.05
CA VAL A 738 3.25 26.31 12.53
C VAL A 738 4.28 25.31 12.03
N ASN A 739 4.86 24.54 12.94
CA ASN A 739 5.67 23.37 12.64
C ASN A 739 4.72 22.16 12.47
N CYS A 740 4.36 21.84 11.23
CA CYS A 740 3.36 20.81 10.94
C CYS A 740 3.89 19.43 11.35
N GLY A 741 3.16 18.73 12.21
CA GLY A 741 3.58 17.42 12.71
C GLY A 741 4.74 17.46 13.70
N GLY A 742 5.07 18.62 14.29
CA GLY A 742 6.20 18.77 15.18
C GLY A 742 5.96 19.74 16.35
N PRO A 743 6.91 19.80 17.30
CA PRO A 743 6.84 20.66 18.49
C PRO A 743 7.14 22.13 18.18
N ASP A 744 7.04 22.99 19.20
CA ASP A 744 7.55 24.36 19.13
C ASP A 744 9.01 24.37 18.68
N TYR A 745 9.32 25.20 17.69
CA TYR A 745 10.65 25.35 17.11
C TYR A 745 11.03 26.83 17.01
N THR A 746 12.28 27.18 17.32
CA THR A 746 12.77 28.55 17.15
C THR A 746 13.79 28.58 16.03
N ASP A 747 13.51 29.36 14.98
CA ASP A 747 14.39 29.47 13.82
C ASP A 747 15.63 30.36 14.09
N GLN A 748 16.58 30.36 13.16
CA GLN A 748 17.80 31.19 13.23
C GLN A 748 17.53 32.70 13.34
N PHE A 749 16.31 33.17 13.04
CA PHE A 749 15.90 34.56 13.17
C PHE A 749 15.15 34.85 14.48
N ASN A 750 15.15 33.90 15.42
CA ASN A 750 14.46 33.95 16.70
C ASN A 750 12.93 34.04 16.59
N HIS A 751 12.33 33.58 15.49
CA HIS A 751 10.88 33.41 15.45
C HIS A 751 10.48 32.04 15.94
N VAL A 752 9.41 32.02 16.73
CA VAL A 752 8.79 30.78 17.22
C VAL A 752 7.80 30.27 16.17
N TRP A 753 8.02 29.03 15.75
CA TRP A 753 7.09 28.17 15.03
C TRP A 753 6.35 27.34 16.06
N LEU A 754 5.03 27.52 16.14
CA LEU A 754 4.16 26.88 17.10
C LEU A 754 4.02 25.40 16.78
N ALA A 755 3.96 24.57 17.82
CA ALA A 755 3.65 23.16 17.70
C ALA A 755 2.33 22.93 16.96
N ASP A 756 2.26 21.88 16.13
CA ASP A 756 0.98 21.45 15.55
C ASP A 756 0.04 20.94 16.65
N VAL A 757 -1.22 21.37 16.62
CA VAL A 757 -2.23 21.08 17.64
C VAL A 757 -3.53 20.62 16.99
N HIS A 758 -4.24 19.70 17.65
CA HIS A 758 -5.56 19.25 17.19
C HIS A 758 -6.59 20.37 17.26
N GLN A 759 -7.41 20.55 16.22
CA GLN A 759 -8.51 21.51 16.28
C GLN A 759 -9.69 20.98 17.11
N THR A 760 -10.03 21.66 18.21
CA THR A 760 -11.15 21.25 19.07
C THR A 760 -12.42 22.08 18.87
N ASN A 761 -12.33 23.27 18.29
CA ASN A 761 -13.47 24.15 18.02
C ASN A 761 -13.11 25.21 16.95
N ASN A 762 -14.11 25.96 16.48
CA ASN A 762 -13.94 26.97 15.43
C ASN A 762 -13.38 28.32 15.90
N LYS A 763 -13.14 28.54 17.20
CA LYS A 763 -12.57 29.80 17.72
C LYS A 763 -11.07 29.72 17.94
N THR A 764 -10.52 28.51 17.92
CA THR A 764 -9.08 28.24 18.03
C THR A 764 -8.55 27.71 16.71
N TRP A 765 -7.23 27.87 16.51
CA TRP A 765 -6.56 27.27 15.36
C TRP A 765 -6.07 25.85 15.68
N GLY A 766 -5.92 25.03 14.64
CA GLY A 766 -5.37 23.68 14.74
C GLY A 766 -5.52 22.90 13.43
N SER A 767 -5.19 21.60 13.48
CA SER A 767 -5.31 20.66 12.38
C SER A 767 -6.27 19.50 12.68
N THR A 768 -6.77 18.88 11.61
CA THR A 768 -7.56 17.64 11.63
C THR A 768 -7.01 16.69 10.57
N SER A 769 -7.25 15.40 10.74
CA SER A 769 -6.85 14.32 9.83
C SER A 769 -7.97 13.30 9.62
N TRP A 770 -7.66 12.18 8.96
CA TRP A 770 -8.63 11.12 8.74
C TRP A 770 -9.07 10.39 10.01
N THR A 771 -8.30 10.47 11.11
CA THR A 771 -8.68 9.83 12.37
C THR A 771 -9.83 10.54 13.07
N ASP A 772 -10.04 11.84 12.78
CA ASP A 772 -11.17 12.62 13.30
C ASP A 772 -12.54 12.04 12.88
N ASP A 773 -12.60 11.37 11.74
CA ASP A 773 -13.83 10.73 11.24
C ASP A 773 -14.09 9.37 11.92
N LEU A 774 -13.19 8.88 12.77
CA LEU A 774 -13.21 7.54 13.35
C LEU A 774 -13.28 7.60 14.88
N ALA A 775 -14.47 7.30 15.41
CA ALA A 775 -14.69 7.26 16.86
C ALA A 775 -13.69 6.31 17.56
N GLY A 776 -13.15 6.78 18.68
CA GLY A 776 -12.22 6.03 19.53
C GLY A 776 -10.74 6.13 19.13
N MET A 777 -10.43 6.73 17.98
CA MET A 777 -9.06 6.92 17.49
C MET A 777 -8.48 8.26 17.99
N PRO A 778 -7.21 8.31 18.44
CA PRO A 778 -6.58 9.57 18.78
C PRO A 778 -6.54 10.53 17.57
N ALA A 779 -6.70 11.83 17.81
CA ALA A 779 -6.88 12.78 16.71
C ALA A 779 -5.58 13.10 15.95
N MET A 780 -4.43 13.00 16.61
CA MET A 780 -3.14 13.44 16.06
C MET A 780 -2.15 12.31 15.80
N PHE A 781 -2.49 11.04 16.08
CA PHE A 781 -1.54 9.94 15.88
C PHE A 781 -1.46 9.47 14.42
N GLY A 782 -2.53 9.67 13.63
CA GLY A 782 -2.54 9.43 12.19
C GLY A 782 -1.90 10.59 11.43
N SER A 783 -1.45 10.34 10.19
CA SER A 783 -0.97 11.40 9.31
C SER A 783 0.26 12.16 9.82
N GLN A 784 1.12 11.52 10.62
CA GLN A 784 2.39 12.08 11.12
C GLN A 784 3.57 11.17 10.77
N ARG A 785 4.66 11.76 10.30
CA ARG A 785 5.94 11.06 10.07
C ARG A 785 7.08 12.06 10.25
N ARG A 786 8.29 11.53 10.37
CA ARG A 786 9.52 12.29 10.50
C ARG A 786 10.64 11.62 9.72
N THR A 787 11.66 12.37 9.39
CA THR A 787 12.95 11.86 8.89
C THR A 787 14.08 12.37 9.78
N PHE A 788 15.15 11.59 9.88
CA PHE A 788 16.39 11.98 10.56
C PHE A 788 17.46 12.47 9.57
N ASP A 789 17.11 12.45 8.28
CA ASP A 789 18.02 12.81 7.21
C ASP A 789 18.24 14.32 7.17
N LEU A 790 19.39 14.69 6.62
CA LEU A 790 19.79 16.08 6.46
C LEU A 790 18.94 16.75 5.39
N ILE A 791 18.23 17.82 5.78
CA ILE A 791 17.48 18.63 4.81
C ILE A 791 18.37 19.73 4.22
N LYS A 792 18.62 19.63 2.91
CA LYS A 792 19.40 20.59 2.12
C LYS A 792 18.61 21.85 1.80
N GLY A 793 19.30 22.93 1.45
CA GLY A 793 18.68 24.17 0.99
C GLY A 793 18.07 25.04 2.10
N THR A 794 18.32 24.71 3.37
CA THR A 794 17.85 25.43 4.55
C THR A 794 18.93 25.46 5.64
N THR A 795 18.91 26.49 6.46
CA THR A 795 19.68 26.62 7.71
C THR A 795 18.97 26.03 8.93
N ASP A 796 17.68 25.71 8.77
CA ASP A 796 16.79 25.26 9.83
C ASP A 796 16.23 23.86 9.49
N PRO A 797 17.07 22.82 9.35
CA PRO A 797 16.65 21.52 8.82
C PRO A 797 15.62 20.82 9.72
N GLN A 798 15.69 21.01 11.04
CA GLN A 798 14.77 20.39 12.00
C GLN A 798 13.30 20.76 11.76
N LEU A 799 13.02 21.96 11.24
CA LEU A 799 11.65 22.37 10.89
C LEU A 799 11.08 21.56 9.71
N PHE A 800 11.94 20.98 8.86
CA PHE A 800 11.54 20.20 7.70
C PHE A 800 11.60 18.68 7.97
N GLN A 801 12.20 18.26 9.08
CA GLN A 801 12.33 16.86 9.47
C GLN A 801 11.02 16.29 10.06
N THR A 802 10.11 17.14 10.55
CA THR A 802 8.76 16.77 10.96
C THR A 802 7.74 17.22 9.91
N PHE A 803 6.72 16.39 9.67
CA PHE A 803 5.67 16.73 8.71
C PHE A 803 4.38 15.95 8.96
N ARG A 804 3.27 16.51 8.46
CA ARG A 804 2.03 15.75 8.27
C ARG A 804 1.95 15.20 6.86
N TYR A 805 1.32 14.04 6.72
CA TYR A 805 1.00 13.47 5.41
C TYR A 805 -0.48 13.06 5.34
N GLY A 806 -1.13 13.16 4.19
CA GLY A 806 -2.56 12.80 4.09
C GLY A 806 -3.18 12.99 2.72
N LEU A 807 -4.44 12.55 2.60
CA LEU A 807 -5.31 12.83 1.45
C LEU A 807 -6.23 14.04 1.75
N ASP A 808 -7.50 13.94 1.36
CA ASP A 808 -8.52 15.00 1.43
C ASP A 808 -8.95 15.38 2.86
N LYS A 809 -8.57 14.58 3.86
CA LYS A 809 -8.93 14.78 5.28
C LYS A 809 -7.92 15.60 6.07
N LEU A 810 -6.71 15.79 5.56
CA LEU A 810 -5.71 16.64 6.21
C LEU A 810 -6.08 18.12 6.01
N LYS A 811 -6.27 18.85 7.10
CA LYS A 811 -6.73 20.24 7.09
C LYS A 811 -6.10 21.04 8.23
N TYR A 812 -5.88 22.32 7.98
CA TYR A 812 -5.53 23.33 8.98
C TYR A 812 -6.53 24.48 8.94
N ASP A 813 -7.01 24.93 10.09
CA ASP A 813 -7.97 26.02 10.21
C ASP A 813 -7.43 27.13 11.11
N PHE A 814 -7.56 28.37 10.64
CA PHE A 814 -7.08 29.57 11.31
C PHE A 814 -8.19 30.63 11.33
N PRO A 815 -8.78 30.93 12.50
CA PRO A 815 -9.65 32.10 12.63
C PRO A 815 -8.83 33.38 12.40
N VAL A 816 -9.27 34.20 11.45
CA VAL A 816 -8.59 35.45 11.06
C VAL A 816 -9.63 36.49 10.65
N ALA A 817 -9.35 37.78 10.82
CA ALA A 817 -10.23 38.81 10.30
C ALA A 817 -10.24 38.81 8.76
N ASP A 818 -11.32 39.30 8.16
CA ASP A 818 -11.39 39.48 6.71
C ASP A 818 -10.27 40.41 6.21
N GLY A 819 -9.68 40.07 5.06
CA GLY A 819 -8.59 40.86 4.48
C GLY A 819 -7.59 40.03 3.68
N ASP A 820 -6.51 40.70 3.28
CA ASP A 820 -5.45 40.11 2.46
C ASP A 820 -4.35 39.47 3.32
N TYR A 821 -3.98 38.26 2.93
CA TYR A 821 -2.95 37.46 3.57
C TYR A 821 -1.95 36.91 2.55
N GLU A 822 -0.72 36.75 3.00
CA GLU A 822 0.29 35.95 2.34
C GLU A 822 0.47 34.65 3.13
N VAL A 823 0.30 33.52 2.45
CA VAL A 823 0.47 32.18 3.02
C VAL A 823 1.71 31.57 2.41
N GLU A 824 2.61 31.12 3.27
CA GLU A 824 3.84 30.43 2.92
C GLU A 824 3.71 28.95 3.32
N PHE A 825 3.98 28.07 2.37
CA PHE A 825 3.99 26.62 2.56
C PHE A 825 5.42 26.10 2.43
N TYR A 826 5.79 25.20 3.34
CA TYR A 826 7.13 24.64 3.43
C TYR A 826 7.07 23.11 3.33
N PHE A 827 7.87 22.55 2.43
CA PHE A 827 7.85 21.14 2.05
C PHE A 827 9.27 20.57 2.00
N THR A 828 9.36 19.25 2.12
CA THR A 828 10.52 18.44 1.70
C THR A 828 10.01 17.10 1.15
N GLU A 829 10.74 16.44 0.25
CA GLU A 829 10.49 15.04 -0.11
C GLU A 829 11.40 14.14 0.71
N PRO A 830 10.88 13.50 1.78
CA PRO A 830 11.69 12.91 2.85
C PRO A 830 12.17 11.48 2.56
N TRP A 831 11.64 10.79 1.55
CA TRP A 831 12.01 9.38 1.34
C TRP A 831 12.11 8.94 -0.12
N TYR A 832 11.46 9.59 -1.07
CA TYR A 832 11.63 9.21 -2.47
C TYR A 832 12.95 9.73 -3.04
N GLY A 833 13.90 8.83 -3.24
CA GLY A 833 15.19 9.12 -3.89
C GLY A 833 16.42 8.90 -3.02
N THR A 834 16.25 8.35 -1.81
CA THR A 834 17.36 8.02 -0.92
C THR A 834 18.40 7.13 -1.61
N GLY A 835 19.67 7.43 -1.37
CA GLY A 835 20.82 6.78 -1.99
C GLY A 835 21.04 7.04 -3.50
N GLY A 836 20.19 7.86 -4.13
CA GLY A 836 20.37 8.33 -5.50
C GLY A 836 19.97 7.34 -6.62
N GLY A 837 20.25 7.74 -7.86
CA GLY A 837 20.01 6.92 -9.05
C GLY A 837 18.54 6.62 -9.34
N MET A 838 17.60 7.45 -8.87
CA MET A 838 16.16 7.24 -8.99
C MET A 838 15.49 8.48 -9.58
N ASP A 839 14.56 8.30 -10.52
CA ASP A 839 13.65 9.37 -10.97
C ASP A 839 12.26 9.13 -10.36
N CYS A 840 11.91 9.95 -9.38
CA CYS A 840 10.65 9.87 -8.65
C CYS A 840 9.60 10.84 -9.19
N THR A 841 9.81 11.42 -10.38
CA THR A 841 8.86 12.37 -10.98
C THR A 841 7.46 11.77 -11.08
N GLY A 842 6.50 12.47 -10.49
CA GLY A 842 5.10 12.09 -10.44
C GLY A 842 4.75 11.01 -9.43
N TRP A 843 5.68 10.58 -8.57
CA TRP A 843 5.38 9.61 -7.52
C TRP A 843 4.51 10.20 -6.41
N ARG A 844 4.67 11.51 -6.16
CA ARG A 844 3.82 12.32 -5.28
C ARG A 844 3.34 13.57 -6.03
N LEU A 845 2.03 13.65 -6.25
CA LEU A 845 1.35 14.76 -6.91
C LEU A 845 0.10 15.11 -6.12
N PHE A 846 0.03 16.35 -5.62
CA PHE A 846 -1.12 16.80 -4.85
C PHE A 846 -1.40 18.28 -5.02
N ASP A 847 -2.65 18.64 -4.79
CA ASP A 847 -3.13 20.02 -4.79
C ASP A 847 -3.07 20.60 -3.38
N VAL A 848 -2.82 21.91 -3.30
CA VAL A 848 -2.98 22.71 -2.09
C VAL A 848 -4.10 23.71 -2.33
N ALA A 849 -5.08 23.74 -1.45
CA ALA A 849 -6.18 24.69 -1.51
C ALA A 849 -6.24 25.58 -0.26
N VAL A 850 -6.74 26.80 -0.47
CA VAL A 850 -7.07 27.75 0.60
C VAL A 850 -8.53 28.17 0.44
N ASN A 851 -9.32 28.05 1.50
CA ASN A 851 -10.77 28.34 1.51
C ASN A 851 -11.52 27.66 0.33
N GLY A 852 -11.15 26.41 0.02
CA GLY A 852 -11.78 25.63 -1.06
C GLY A 852 -11.28 25.95 -2.48
N HIS A 853 -10.35 26.89 -2.64
CA HIS A 853 -9.75 27.23 -3.94
C HIS A 853 -8.35 26.63 -4.06
N THR A 854 -8.12 25.79 -5.07
CA THR A 854 -6.79 25.27 -5.39
C THR A 854 -5.85 26.41 -5.77
N VAL A 855 -4.80 26.61 -4.96
CA VAL A 855 -3.77 27.65 -5.13
C VAL A 855 -2.45 27.09 -5.67
N ILE A 856 -2.20 25.80 -5.46
CA ILE A 856 -1.09 25.05 -6.07
C ILE A 856 -1.69 23.76 -6.62
N ASN A 857 -1.46 23.49 -7.90
CA ASN A 857 -2.04 22.34 -8.61
C ASN A 857 -0.92 21.33 -8.94
N ASN A 858 -1.12 20.05 -8.62
CA ASN A 858 -0.21 18.93 -8.89
C ASN A 858 1.25 19.23 -8.49
N LEU A 859 1.46 19.65 -7.24
CA LEU A 859 2.79 19.88 -6.70
C LEU A 859 3.58 18.56 -6.69
N ASP A 860 4.75 18.59 -7.33
CA ASP A 860 5.75 17.51 -7.32
C ASP A 860 7.00 18.05 -6.62
N ILE A 861 7.14 17.76 -5.32
CA ILE A 861 8.25 18.27 -4.51
C ILE A 861 9.59 17.73 -5.05
N TRP A 862 9.62 16.45 -5.43
CA TRP A 862 10.82 15.80 -5.96
C TRP A 862 11.27 16.45 -7.27
N LYS A 863 10.35 16.75 -8.19
CA LYS A 863 10.71 17.41 -9.45
C LYS A 863 11.20 18.85 -9.24
N GLU A 864 10.66 19.57 -8.27
CA GLU A 864 11.04 20.97 -8.01
C GLU A 864 12.32 21.11 -7.17
N ALA A 865 12.53 20.22 -6.19
CA ALA A 865 13.61 20.35 -5.20
C ALA A 865 14.49 19.09 -5.08
N GLY A 866 14.02 17.93 -5.51
CA GLY A 866 14.67 16.65 -5.28
C GLY A 866 14.36 16.09 -3.88
N HIS A 867 15.08 15.03 -3.53
CA HIS A 867 15.04 14.39 -2.22
C HIS A 867 15.77 15.23 -1.15
N ASP A 868 15.20 15.27 0.06
CA ASP A 868 15.75 15.95 1.25
C ASP A 868 16.21 17.38 0.98
N ARG A 869 15.33 18.15 0.35
CA ARG A 869 15.57 19.56 0.09
C ARG A 869 14.34 20.38 0.43
N ALA A 870 14.58 21.44 1.20
CA ALA A 870 13.56 22.40 1.56
C ALA A 870 13.00 23.13 0.33
N LEU A 871 11.68 23.19 0.22
CA LEU A 871 10.92 23.89 -0.80
C LEU A 871 9.93 24.85 -0.15
N LYS A 872 9.96 26.13 -0.55
CA LYS A 872 9.01 27.16 -0.12
C LYS A 872 8.10 27.56 -1.29
N LYS A 873 6.79 27.59 -1.06
CA LYS A 873 5.79 28.16 -1.99
C LYS A 873 5.05 29.28 -1.29
N VAL A 874 4.79 30.39 -1.99
CA VAL A 874 4.13 31.57 -1.43
C VAL A 874 2.91 31.90 -2.28
N VAL A 875 1.76 32.08 -1.64
CA VAL A 875 0.50 32.45 -2.29
C VAL A 875 -0.12 33.65 -1.58
N LYS A 876 -0.79 34.50 -2.33
CA LYS A 876 -1.59 35.60 -1.78
C LYS A 876 -3.05 35.24 -1.86
N VAL A 877 -3.77 35.43 -0.76
CA VAL A 877 -5.18 35.06 -0.62
C VAL A 877 -5.97 36.20 0.01
N HIS A 878 -7.22 36.35 -0.42
CA HIS A 878 -8.17 37.24 0.20
C HIS A 878 -9.16 36.41 1.03
N VAL A 879 -9.26 36.69 2.32
CA VAL A 879 -10.11 35.95 3.25
C VAL A 879 -11.39 36.75 3.51
N THR A 880 -12.52 36.04 3.47
CA THR A 880 -13.84 36.53 3.87
C THR A 880 -14.49 35.51 4.81
N GLY A 881 -15.36 35.98 5.71
CA GLY A 881 -16.09 35.11 6.62
C GLY A 881 -15.30 34.69 7.86
N GLY A 882 -14.19 35.37 8.18
CA GLY A 882 -13.50 35.20 9.46
C GLY A 882 -12.58 33.97 9.59
N HIS A 883 -12.31 33.25 8.51
CA HIS A 883 -11.58 31.98 8.55
C HIS A 883 -10.66 31.76 7.34
N LEU A 884 -9.46 31.25 7.61
CA LEU A 884 -8.52 30.74 6.62
C LEU A 884 -8.34 29.24 6.85
N THR A 885 -8.79 28.44 5.89
CA THR A 885 -8.68 26.99 5.86
C THR A 885 -7.67 26.59 4.79
N ILE A 886 -6.70 25.75 5.15
CA ILE A 886 -5.77 25.09 4.22
C ILE A 886 -6.11 23.60 4.19
N ASN A 887 -6.24 23.01 3.00
CA ASN A 887 -6.47 21.59 2.84
C ASN A 887 -5.87 21.04 1.53
N PHE A 888 -5.86 19.72 1.39
CA PHE A 888 -5.26 19.00 0.27
C PHE A 888 -6.33 18.21 -0.49
N PRO A 889 -7.20 18.89 -1.26
CA PRO A 889 -8.45 18.30 -1.76
C PRO A 889 -8.26 17.17 -2.78
N HIS A 890 -7.06 17.03 -3.32
CA HIS A 890 -6.77 16.05 -4.36
C HIS A 890 -5.31 15.62 -4.30
N ALA A 891 -5.07 14.32 -4.14
CA ALA A 891 -3.77 13.69 -4.27
C ALA A 891 -3.80 12.70 -5.44
N GLU A 892 -3.34 13.17 -6.60
CA GLU A 892 -3.35 12.42 -7.86
C GLU A 892 -2.41 11.20 -7.77
N SER A 893 -1.28 11.29 -7.06
CA SER A 893 -0.39 10.17 -6.71
C SER A 893 0.34 10.42 -5.38
N GLY A 894 0.61 9.38 -4.59
CA GLY A 894 1.12 9.54 -3.22
C GLY A 894 0.13 10.23 -2.28
N GLU A 895 0.54 10.49 -1.04
CA GLU A 895 -0.19 11.36 -0.10
C GLU A 895 0.45 12.75 -0.09
N ALA A 896 -0.33 13.80 0.14
CA ALA A 896 0.21 15.15 0.32
C ALA A 896 1.11 15.19 1.55
N ILE A 897 2.13 16.05 1.55
CA ILE A 897 3.02 16.29 2.69
C ILE A 897 3.08 17.79 2.97
N ILE A 898 3.20 18.20 4.23
CA ILE A 898 3.46 19.58 4.64
C ILE A 898 4.33 19.61 5.91
N SER A 899 5.41 20.38 5.89
CA SER A 899 6.36 20.50 7.00
C SER A 899 6.12 21.75 7.84
N ALA A 900 5.77 22.89 7.22
CA ALA A 900 5.43 24.09 7.97
C ALA A 900 4.51 25.04 7.20
N ILE A 901 3.81 25.90 7.94
CA ILE A 901 2.92 26.94 7.42
C ILE A 901 3.25 28.27 8.09
N ALA A 902 3.33 29.35 7.32
CA ALA A 902 3.32 30.70 7.87
C ALA A 902 2.24 31.57 7.20
N ILE A 903 1.55 32.37 8.01
CA ILE A 903 0.48 33.28 7.55
C ILE A 903 0.85 34.70 7.98
N ALA A 904 0.85 35.62 7.03
CA ALA A 904 1.19 37.01 7.26
C ALA A 904 0.14 37.95 6.68
N SER A 905 0.00 39.14 7.26
CA SER A 905 -0.85 40.21 6.74
C SER A 905 -0.08 41.52 6.62
N VAL A 906 -0.49 42.34 5.66
CA VAL A 906 -0.08 43.75 5.58
C VAL A 906 -0.70 44.58 6.72
N ASN A 907 -1.85 44.14 7.25
CA ASN A 907 -2.52 44.81 8.36
C ASN A 907 -1.83 44.46 9.69
N LYS A 908 -1.15 45.44 10.28
CA LYS A 908 -0.40 45.30 11.54
C LYS A 908 -1.28 45.08 12.77
N ASN A 909 -2.58 45.35 12.66
CA ASN A 909 -3.53 45.25 13.77
C ASN A 909 -4.19 43.87 13.87
N VAL A 910 -3.97 42.96 12.92
CA VAL A 910 -4.53 41.60 12.99
C VAL A 910 -3.93 40.86 14.19
N VAL A 911 -4.80 40.19 14.95
CA VAL A 911 -4.44 39.40 16.14
C VAL A 911 -4.69 37.93 15.81
N ALA A 912 -3.74 37.07 16.15
CA ALA A 912 -3.90 35.63 16.01
C ALA A 912 -4.90 35.09 17.04
N ALA A 913 -5.75 34.15 16.62
CA ALA A 913 -6.52 33.34 17.55
C ALA A 913 -5.59 32.43 18.36
N LEU A 914 -6.04 32.02 19.54
CA LEU A 914 -5.30 31.08 20.37
C LEU A 914 -5.27 29.69 19.71
N PRO A 915 -4.20 28.89 19.93
CA PRO A 915 -4.23 27.47 19.61
C PRO A 915 -5.32 26.76 20.40
N SER A 916 -5.77 25.61 19.90
CA SER A 916 -6.59 24.70 20.71
C SER A 916 -5.86 24.33 22.01
N ALA A 917 -6.63 24.09 23.07
CA ALA A 917 -6.06 23.81 24.38
C ALA A 917 -5.27 22.50 24.39
N SER A 918 -4.06 22.55 24.94
CA SER A 918 -3.24 21.38 25.26
C SER A 918 -3.92 20.48 26.29
N VAL A 919 -3.55 19.21 26.33
CA VAL A 919 -3.99 18.24 27.34
C VAL A 919 -3.46 18.62 28.71
N ILE A 920 -2.18 18.97 28.81
CA ILE A 920 -1.53 19.48 30.02
C ILE A 920 -1.84 20.97 30.15
N HIS A 921 -2.52 21.33 31.23
CA HIS A 921 -2.93 22.70 31.50
C HIS A 921 -2.54 23.13 32.92
N ASN A 922 -2.24 24.42 33.11
CA ASN A 922 -1.88 25.00 34.41
C ASN A 922 -0.77 24.24 35.17
N LEU A 923 0.34 23.93 34.50
CA LEU A 923 1.51 23.37 35.19
C LEU A 923 2.05 24.37 36.22
N VAL A 924 1.97 24.01 37.51
CA VAL A 924 2.46 24.80 38.65
C VAL A 924 3.47 23.97 39.43
N VAL A 925 4.67 24.51 39.63
CA VAL A 925 5.70 23.91 40.49
C VAL A 925 5.60 24.54 41.88
N THR A 926 5.48 23.69 42.91
CA THR A 926 5.23 24.11 44.30
C THR A 926 6.29 25.06 44.83
N ASN A 927 7.56 24.87 44.44
CA ASN A 927 8.64 25.82 44.71
C ASN A 927 8.86 26.74 43.50
N PRO A 928 8.47 28.03 43.59
CA PRO A 928 8.59 28.97 42.47
C PRO A 928 10.02 29.12 41.95
N SER A 929 11.04 28.96 42.81
CA SER A 929 12.45 29.06 42.40
C SER A 929 12.88 27.93 41.46
N GLN A 930 12.19 26.79 41.50
CA GLN A 930 12.44 25.62 40.65
C GLN A 930 11.54 25.58 39.40
N ALA A 931 10.52 26.45 39.31
CA ALA A 931 9.56 26.44 38.20
C ALA A 931 10.22 26.55 36.82
N LYS A 932 11.28 27.35 36.70
CA LYS A 932 12.06 27.49 35.45
C LYS A 932 12.72 26.19 34.95
N ASN A 933 12.89 25.20 35.83
CA ASN A 933 13.49 23.91 35.50
C ASN A 933 12.42 22.88 35.09
N TRP A 934 11.16 23.27 34.99
CA TRP A 934 10.07 22.42 34.53
C TRP A 934 9.41 23.09 33.33
N SER A 935 9.08 22.31 32.31
CA SER A 935 8.36 22.85 31.16
C SER A 935 7.48 21.79 30.51
N ALA A 936 6.22 22.15 30.25
CA ALA A 936 5.35 21.35 29.39
C ALA A 936 5.85 21.42 27.94
N LYS A 937 5.78 20.29 27.25
CA LYS A 937 6.22 20.06 25.87
C LYS A 937 5.21 19.17 25.18
N THR A 938 5.29 19.15 23.86
CA THR A 938 4.43 18.38 22.95
C THR A 938 5.31 17.50 22.06
N TRP A 939 4.70 16.59 21.30
CA TRP A 939 5.39 15.80 20.27
C TRP A 939 6.60 15.02 20.81
N LEU A 940 6.39 14.28 21.91
CA LEU A 940 7.43 13.42 22.49
C LEU A 940 7.95 12.41 21.46
N ASP A 941 9.26 12.36 21.29
CA ASP A 941 9.93 11.45 20.35
C ASP A 941 11.34 11.05 20.83
N VAL A 942 11.97 10.11 20.15
CA VAL A 942 13.41 9.80 20.30
C VAL A 942 14.28 11.00 19.86
N GLY A 943 15.49 11.10 20.38
CA GLY A 943 16.38 12.27 20.25
C GLY A 943 15.92 13.50 21.04
N ASN A 944 14.76 13.48 21.71
CA ASN A 944 14.34 14.57 22.57
C ASN A 944 15.17 14.60 23.86
N LYS A 945 15.71 15.79 24.23
CA LYS A 945 16.37 15.99 25.53
C LYS A 945 15.39 15.83 26.69
N LEU A 946 15.56 14.82 27.53
CA LEU A 946 14.64 14.46 28.60
C LEU A 946 14.54 15.54 29.69
N TYR A 947 15.66 16.20 29.99
CA TYR A 947 15.76 17.15 31.10
C TYR A 947 15.92 18.59 30.63
N THR A 948 15.56 19.55 31.49
CA THR A 948 15.71 20.99 31.20
C THR A 948 17.13 21.52 31.39
N ASN A 949 17.97 20.78 32.12
CA ASN A 949 19.29 21.22 32.56
C ASN A 949 20.40 20.20 32.26
N ASP A 950 20.13 19.26 31.35
CA ASP A 950 21.08 18.22 30.95
C ASP A 950 20.79 17.78 29.50
N GLU A 951 21.82 17.27 28.83
CA GLU A 951 21.81 16.91 27.42
C GLU A 951 21.37 15.46 27.16
N THR A 952 20.99 14.70 28.20
CA THR A 952 20.50 13.32 28.08
C THR A 952 19.30 13.25 27.11
N GLU A 953 19.40 12.43 26.08
CA GLU A 953 18.37 12.24 25.05
C GLU A 953 17.64 10.90 25.22
N ILE A 954 16.38 10.88 24.82
CA ILE A 954 15.57 9.66 24.75
C ILE A 954 16.01 8.82 23.56
N ALA A 955 16.30 7.55 23.80
CA ALA A 955 16.76 6.60 22.77
C ALA A 955 15.67 5.60 22.35
N GLN A 956 14.70 5.33 23.21
CA GLN A 956 13.63 4.38 22.93
C GLN A 956 12.36 4.73 23.71
N LEU A 957 11.22 4.72 23.03
CA LEU A 957 9.90 4.99 23.61
C LEU A 957 8.94 3.81 23.44
N PRO A 958 8.05 3.57 24.44
CA PRO A 958 6.89 2.73 24.23
C PRO A 958 5.93 3.32 23.18
N PRO A 959 5.20 2.47 22.44
CA PRO A 959 4.51 2.90 21.23
C PRO A 959 3.42 3.94 21.40
N ASN A 960 2.71 3.85 22.52
CA ASN A 960 1.70 4.82 22.88
C ASN A 960 2.32 6.20 23.09
N LEU A 961 3.57 6.36 23.55
CA LEU A 961 4.11 7.67 23.94
C LEU A 961 4.58 8.56 22.79
N TYR A 962 4.69 8.05 21.55
CA TYR A 962 5.07 8.89 20.42
C TYR A 962 4.01 9.97 20.15
N GLY A 963 4.45 11.22 20.02
CA GLY A 963 3.57 12.37 19.82
C GLY A 963 2.88 12.88 21.10
N ALA A 964 3.13 12.27 22.27
CA ALA A 964 2.50 12.67 23.53
C ALA A 964 2.86 14.10 23.94
N GLU A 965 1.98 14.72 24.74
CA GLU A 965 2.37 15.84 25.58
C GLU A 965 3.18 15.33 26.77
N TRP A 966 4.11 16.12 27.26
CA TRP A 966 5.01 15.69 28.32
C TRP A 966 5.59 16.84 29.11
N ILE A 967 6.25 16.54 30.22
CA ILE A 967 6.89 17.55 31.08
C ILE A 967 8.38 17.24 31.15
N LYS A 968 9.20 18.16 30.66
CA LYS A 968 10.65 18.15 30.94
C LYS A 968 10.88 18.51 32.38
N THR A 969 11.58 17.64 33.10
CA THR A 969 11.95 17.79 34.51
C THR A 969 13.43 18.18 34.64
N PRO A 970 13.91 18.63 35.81
CA PRO A 970 15.36 18.68 36.06
C PRO A 970 15.90 17.26 36.23
N LYS A 971 17.14 16.99 35.81
CA LYS A 971 17.76 15.65 35.90
C LYS A 971 17.88 15.09 37.32
N VAL A 972 18.13 15.98 38.28
CA VAL A 972 18.50 15.61 39.65
C VAL A 972 17.26 15.25 40.47
N THR A 973 17.30 14.11 41.16
CA THR A 973 16.26 13.73 42.12
C THR A 973 16.17 14.73 43.28
N ILE A 974 14.92 15.08 43.60
CA ILE A 974 14.58 15.93 44.73
C ILE A 974 13.85 15.04 45.74
N GLU A 975 14.43 14.89 46.93
CA GLU A 975 13.84 14.15 48.06
C GLU A 975 13.01 15.08 48.95
N GLY A 976 11.92 14.56 49.52
CA GLY A 976 10.99 15.32 50.35
C GLY A 976 9.62 14.67 50.47
N ALA A 977 8.63 15.41 50.97
CA ALA A 977 7.26 14.94 51.12
C ALA A 977 6.26 15.98 50.58
N GLY A 978 5.16 15.52 49.98
CA GLY A 978 4.14 16.36 49.36
C GLY A 978 4.24 16.44 47.83
N ALA A 979 3.59 17.44 47.23
CA ALA A 979 3.59 17.65 45.78
C ALA A 979 4.75 18.56 45.35
N LEU A 980 5.52 18.12 44.35
CA LEU A 980 6.55 18.92 43.66
C LEU A 980 5.96 19.81 42.58
N ALA A 981 5.03 19.27 41.80
CA ALA A 981 4.35 19.97 40.73
C ALA A 981 2.92 19.46 40.57
N LYS A 982 2.06 20.28 39.97
CA LYS A 982 0.66 19.98 39.72
C LYS A 982 0.27 20.48 38.34
N PHE A 983 -0.63 19.79 37.66
CA PHE A 983 -1.27 20.27 36.45
C PHE A 983 -2.70 19.73 36.36
N ASN A 984 -3.52 20.32 35.49
CA ASN A 984 -4.85 19.83 35.17
C ASN A 984 -4.87 19.20 33.79
N THR A 985 -5.72 18.20 33.59
CA THR A 985 -6.01 17.67 32.25
C THR A 985 -7.21 18.40 31.65
N THR A 986 -7.17 18.76 30.36
CA THR A 986 -8.32 19.41 29.68
C THR A 986 -9.35 18.42 29.15
N VAL A 987 -8.94 17.16 28.99
CA VAL A 987 -9.77 16.02 28.54
C VAL A 987 -9.56 14.83 29.47
N ASP A 988 -10.37 13.77 29.29
CA ASP A 988 -10.04 12.47 29.85
C ASP A 988 -8.68 12.03 29.29
N ALA A 989 -7.72 11.78 30.17
CA ALA A 989 -6.33 11.59 29.80
C ALA A 989 -5.67 10.44 30.56
N ASP A 990 -4.80 9.72 29.86
CA ASP A 990 -3.89 8.73 30.42
C ASP A 990 -2.55 9.40 30.73
N VAL A 991 -2.14 9.34 32.00
CA VAL A 991 -0.88 9.92 32.50
C VAL A 991 0.11 8.80 32.75
N TYR A 992 1.29 8.91 32.17
CA TYR A 992 2.40 7.98 32.28
C TYR A 992 3.56 8.61 33.03
N ILE A 993 4.06 7.89 34.02
CA ILE A 993 5.24 8.25 34.80
C ILE A 993 6.35 7.24 34.48
N GLY A 994 7.39 7.70 33.80
CA GLY A 994 8.59 6.90 33.58
C GLY A 994 9.50 7.02 34.77
N LEU A 995 9.58 5.97 35.59
CA LEU A 995 10.39 5.93 36.79
C LEU A 995 11.67 5.16 36.54
N ASP A 996 12.81 5.70 36.97
CA ASP A 996 14.11 5.04 36.85
C ASP A 996 14.05 3.62 37.43
N ALA A 997 14.44 2.63 36.62
CA ALA A 997 14.32 1.22 36.95
C ALA A 997 15.23 0.80 38.11
N ASP A 998 16.23 1.61 38.46
CA ASP A 998 17.14 1.37 39.58
C ASP A 998 16.56 1.79 40.96
N ILE A 999 15.37 2.41 40.98
CA ILE A 999 14.68 2.74 42.24
C ILE A 999 14.30 1.46 43.00
N LYS A 1000 14.58 1.46 44.32
CA LYS A 1000 14.36 0.30 45.19
C LYS A 1000 12.98 0.31 45.83
N GLN A 1001 12.40 1.48 46.05
CA GLN A 1001 11.08 1.64 46.64
C GLN A 1001 10.21 2.58 45.80
N LEU A 1002 9.05 2.08 45.38
CA LEU A 1002 8.07 2.87 44.64
C LEU A 1002 7.58 4.04 45.52
N PRO A 1003 7.74 5.31 45.07
CA PRO A 1003 7.22 6.48 45.79
C PRO A 1003 5.74 6.31 46.13
N ALA A 1004 5.35 6.70 47.36
CA ALA A 1004 4.00 6.45 47.87
C ALA A 1004 2.87 7.03 46.99
N TRP A 1005 3.12 8.16 46.34
CA TRP A 1005 2.15 8.81 45.46
C TRP A 1005 1.91 8.04 44.13
N LEU A 1006 2.76 7.06 43.80
CA LEU A 1006 2.62 6.18 42.64
C LEU A 1006 1.97 4.83 42.97
N HIS A 1007 1.61 4.55 44.23
CA HIS A 1007 1.01 3.24 44.60
C HIS A 1007 -0.32 2.97 43.91
N ASP A 1008 -1.04 4.02 43.52
CA ASP A 1008 -2.30 3.93 42.77
C ASP A 1008 -2.11 3.99 41.24
N TYR A 1009 -0.89 3.85 40.73
CA TYR A 1009 -0.59 3.78 39.29
C TYR A 1009 -0.28 2.34 38.88
N ASP A 1010 -0.82 1.93 37.74
CA ASP A 1010 -0.62 0.60 37.18
C ASP A 1010 0.76 0.49 36.51
N ASN A 1011 1.53 -0.54 36.84
CA ASN A 1011 2.78 -0.81 36.15
C ASN A 1011 2.49 -1.43 34.78
N THR A 1012 2.77 -0.69 33.71
CA THR A 1012 2.48 -1.08 32.32
C THR A 1012 3.37 -2.23 31.81
N LYS A 1013 4.46 -2.55 32.51
CA LYS A 1013 5.52 -3.50 32.09
C LYS A 1013 6.28 -3.07 30.83
N THR A 1014 6.09 -1.84 30.37
CA THR A 1014 6.84 -1.27 29.25
C THR A 1014 7.97 -0.39 29.75
N LEU A 1015 9.02 -0.28 28.93
CA LEU A 1015 10.24 0.44 29.27
C LEU A 1015 10.52 1.53 28.25
N MET A 1016 11.01 2.66 28.76
CA MET A 1016 11.72 3.67 27.99
C MET A 1016 13.22 3.54 28.23
N VAL A 1017 14.02 3.95 27.25
CA VAL A 1017 15.49 4.03 27.38
C VAL A 1017 15.96 5.43 27.00
N ASN A 1018 16.92 5.96 27.75
CA ASN A 1018 17.67 7.17 27.39
C ASN A 1018 19.17 6.84 27.26
N ASP A 1019 19.97 7.79 26.80
CA ASP A 1019 21.42 7.60 26.60
C ASP A 1019 22.27 7.76 27.87
N ALA A 1020 21.69 8.19 29.00
CA ALA A 1020 22.42 8.30 30.25
C ALA A 1020 22.98 6.94 30.67
N ASN A 1021 24.20 6.94 31.22
CA ASN A 1021 24.90 5.73 31.69
C ASN A 1021 25.00 4.61 30.62
N GLY A 1022 24.91 4.96 29.33
CA GLY A 1022 24.95 3.99 28.22
C GLY A 1022 23.65 3.21 28.01
N GLY A 1023 22.51 3.72 28.49
CA GLY A 1023 21.19 3.09 28.29
C GLY A 1023 20.34 2.97 29.55
N ASN A 1024 20.09 4.06 30.28
CA ASN A 1024 19.27 4.01 31.50
C ASN A 1024 17.82 3.65 31.17
N LYS A 1025 17.22 2.76 31.97
CA LYS A 1025 15.88 2.24 31.73
C LYS A 1025 14.88 2.89 32.67
N PHE A 1026 13.68 3.20 32.15
CA PHE A 1026 12.58 3.74 32.94
C PHE A 1026 11.35 2.84 32.80
N MET A 1027 10.85 2.33 33.91
CA MET A 1027 9.59 1.58 33.98
C MET A 1027 8.42 2.55 33.92
N LEU A 1028 7.47 2.30 33.02
CA LEU A 1028 6.29 3.15 32.88
C LEU A 1028 5.16 2.71 33.82
N TYR A 1029 4.66 3.68 34.59
CA TYR A 1029 3.47 3.59 35.42
C TYR A 1029 2.35 4.45 34.84
N HIS A 1030 1.12 3.96 34.85
CA HIS A 1030 -0.02 4.58 34.17
C HIS A 1030 -1.18 4.83 35.15
N LYS A 1031 -1.88 5.95 34.98
CA LYS A 1031 -3.16 6.22 35.63
C LYS A 1031 -4.04 7.10 34.76
N ARG A 1032 -5.33 6.81 34.74
CA ARG A 1032 -6.34 7.60 34.01
C ARG A 1032 -6.91 8.70 34.88
N PHE A 1033 -7.04 9.89 34.31
CA PHE A 1033 -7.62 11.09 34.93
C PHE A 1033 -8.79 11.60 34.09
N LYS A 1034 -9.83 12.10 34.76
CA LYS A 1034 -10.99 12.72 34.11
C LYS A 1034 -10.68 14.15 33.69
N ALA A 1035 -11.37 14.64 32.65
CA ALA A 1035 -11.27 16.05 32.25
C ALA A 1035 -11.46 17.00 33.44
N GLY A 1036 -10.55 17.97 33.57
CA GLY A 1036 -10.49 18.94 34.66
C GLY A 1036 -9.80 18.45 35.94
N ALA A 1037 -9.48 17.16 36.06
CA ALA A 1037 -8.85 16.62 37.25
C ALA A 1037 -7.44 17.20 37.46
N GLU A 1038 -7.07 17.41 38.72
CA GLU A 1038 -5.71 17.78 39.11
C GLU A 1038 -4.84 16.53 39.21
N VAL A 1039 -3.71 16.53 38.51
CA VAL A 1039 -2.63 15.56 38.63
C VAL A 1039 -1.55 16.14 39.53
N SER A 1040 -1.29 15.48 40.65
CA SER A 1040 -0.20 15.84 41.57
C SER A 1040 1.02 14.95 41.36
N LEU A 1041 2.17 15.57 41.12
CA LEU A 1041 3.47 14.92 40.95
C LEU A 1041 4.26 15.06 42.25
N GLY A 1042 4.64 13.93 42.88
CA GLY A 1042 5.34 13.93 44.17
C GLY A 1042 6.87 13.90 44.05
N TYR A 1043 7.53 13.87 45.20
CA TYR A 1043 8.99 13.70 45.30
C TYR A 1043 9.45 12.34 44.77
N ASN A 1044 10.67 12.31 44.25
CA ASN A 1044 11.33 11.08 43.78
C ASN A 1044 12.22 10.49 44.90
N ALA A 1045 12.75 9.28 44.71
CA ALA A 1045 13.51 8.55 45.74
C ALA A 1045 14.90 8.08 45.27
N ASP A 1046 15.69 7.58 46.21
CA ASP A 1046 16.92 6.80 46.00
C ASP A 1046 18.04 7.47 45.17
N LYS A 1047 18.06 8.80 45.10
CA LYS A 1047 18.98 9.58 44.24
C LYS A 1047 18.98 9.14 42.76
N ALA A 1048 17.92 8.50 42.31
CA ALA A 1048 17.78 8.03 40.93
C ALA A 1048 17.67 9.20 39.95
N LEU A 1049 17.61 8.94 38.65
CA LEU A 1049 17.27 10.00 37.70
C LEU A 1049 15.81 10.45 37.89
N MET A 1050 15.54 11.73 37.67
CA MET A 1050 14.19 12.26 37.78
C MET A 1050 13.27 11.63 36.74
N TYR A 1051 12.02 11.37 37.13
CA TYR A 1051 11.03 10.72 36.29
C TYR A 1051 10.63 11.56 35.07
N LEU A 1052 10.19 10.89 34.01
CA LEU A 1052 9.42 11.47 32.92
C LEU A 1052 7.94 11.55 33.29
N VAL A 1053 7.24 12.60 32.84
CA VAL A 1053 5.77 12.64 32.79
C VAL A 1053 5.32 12.79 31.35
N ALA A 1054 4.51 11.85 30.85
CA ALA A 1054 3.86 11.92 29.54
C ALA A 1054 2.34 11.81 29.70
N VAL A 1055 1.59 12.49 28.86
CA VAL A 1055 0.14 12.63 28.95
C VAL A 1055 -0.47 12.56 27.57
N GLN A 1056 -1.52 11.75 27.43
CA GLN A 1056 -2.26 11.61 26.19
C GLN A 1056 -3.76 11.58 26.44
N PRO A 1057 -4.59 12.03 25.47
CA PRO A 1057 -6.02 11.77 25.51
C PRO A 1057 -6.28 10.27 25.58
N VAL A 1058 -7.36 9.87 26.28
CA VAL A 1058 -7.80 8.48 26.32
C VAL A 1058 -8.14 7.98 24.91
N THR A 1059 -7.65 6.79 24.59
CA THR A 1059 -7.94 6.06 23.34
C THR A 1059 -8.87 4.88 23.60
N GLU A 1060 -9.72 4.57 22.61
CA GLU A 1060 -10.57 3.37 22.59
C GLU A 1060 -10.08 2.35 21.53
N MET A 1061 -8.91 2.59 20.92
CA MET A 1061 -8.30 1.63 20.00
C MET A 1061 -8.12 0.28 20.68
N GLU A 1062 -8.46 -0.79 19.96
CA GLU A 1062 -8.19 -2.15 20.44
C GLU A 1062 -6.67 -2.34 20.62
N PRO A 1063 -6.25 -3.06 21.67
CA PRO A 1063 -4.84 -3.36 21.89
C PRO A 1063 -4.30 -4.21 20.74
N ALA A 1064 -3.03 -4.01 20.38
CA ALA A 1064 -2.35 -4.93 19.47
C ALA A 1064 -2.24 -6.33 20.13
N THR A 1065 -2.66 -7.36 19.40
CA THR A 1065 -3.08 -8.65 20.01
C THR A 1065 -2.00 -9.73 20.09
N ASP A 1066 -0.87 -9.55 19.44
CA ASP A 1066 0.28 -10.47 19.47
C ASP A 1066 1.11 -10.42 20.76
N LEU A 1067 0.79 -9.50 21.69
CA LEU A 1067 1.36 -9.53 23.03
C LEU A 1067 0.86 -10.73 23.87
N LYS A 1068 -0.06 -11.55 23.32
CA LYS A 1068 -0.57 -12.76 23.97
C LYS A 1068 0.20 -14.00 23.52
N THR A 1069 1.09 -14.49 24.40
CA THR A 1069 1.84 -15.72 24.23
C THR A 1069 0.91 -16.90 23.98
N THR A 1070 0.93 -17.47 22.77
CA THR A 1070 0.21 -18.71 22.48
C THR A 1070 1.08 -19.92 22.83
N VAL A 1071 0.56 -20.82 23.65
CA VAL A 1071 1.18 -22.10 24.00
C VAL A 1071 0.42 -23.22 23.29
N SER A 1072 1.12 -24.01 22.48
CA SER A 1072 0.54 -25.17 21.79
C SER A 1072 0.79 -26.47 22.56
N TYR A 1073 -0.27 -27.20 22.85
CA TYR A 1073 -0.29 -28.52 23.46
C TYR A 1073 -0.62 -29.58 22.40
N LYS A 1074 0.38 -30.39 22.02
CA LYS A 1074 0.24 -31.38 20.95
C LYS A 1074 -0.68 -32.54 21.36
N ALA A 1075 -1.29 -33.22 20.39
CA ALA A 1075 -2.09 -34.43 20.61
C ALA A 1075 -1.37 -35.50 21.45
N GLU A 1076 -0.07 -35.70 21.22
CA GLU A 1076 0.77 -36.67 21.95
C GLU A 1076 1.01 -36.35 23.43
N THR A 1077 0.71 -35.12 23.86
CA THR A 1077 0.79 -34.71 25.27
C THR A 1077 -0.52 -34.89 26.02
N ALA A 1078 -1.60 -35.27 25.32
CA ALA A 1078 -2.91 -35.47 25.94
C ALA A 1078 -2.99 -36.82 26.65
N THR A 1079 -3.64 -36.84 27.81
CA THR A 1079 -4.08 -38.08 28.44
C THR A 1079 -5.44 -38.46 27.86
N LEU A 1080 -5.58 -39.67 27.30
CA LEU A 1080 -6.81 -40.12 26.67
C LEU A 1080 -7.70 -40.88 27.66
N SER A 1081 -9.02 -40.75 27.52
CA SER A 1081 -10.02 -41.44 28.34
C SER A 1081 -11.14 -42.06 27.48
N GLY A 1082 -11.69 -43.20 27.92
CA GLY A 1082 -12.79 -43.90 27.23
C GLY A 1082 -12.32 -44.90 26.17
N GLU A 1083 -13.19 -45.88 25.83
CA GLU A 1083 -12.86 -46.96 24.88
C GLU A 1083 -12.79 -46.44 23.43
N GLY A 1084 -11.65 -46.60 22.76
CA GLY A 1084 -11.53 -46.39 21.32
C GLY A 1084 -10.82 -45.10 20.86
N THR A 1085 -10.47 -44.17 21.75
CA THR A 1085 -9.66 -43.00 21.37
C THR A 1085 -8.21 -43.39 21.18
N VAL A 1086 -7.64 -43.09 20.01
CA VAL A 1086 -6.26 -43.45 19.66
C VAL A 1086 -5.50 -42.25 19.13
N ILE A 1087 -4.19 -42.24 19.37
CA ILE A 1087 -3.28 -41.36 18.63
C ILE A 1087 -2.91 -42.06 17.33
N SER A 1088 -3.26 -41.46 16.20
CA SER A 1088 -2.95 -41.96 14.87
C SER A 1088 -2.25 -40.87 14.06
N MET A 1089 -1.45 -41.29 13.08
CA MET A 1089 -0.81 -40.35 12.17
C MET A 1089 -1.77 -39.98 11.05
N VAL A 1090 -2.15 -38.71 10.98
CA VAL A 1090 -3.03 -38.17 9.95
C VAL A 1090 -2.30 -37.03 9.25
N ASN A 1091 -2.10 -37.14 7.93
CA ASN A 1091 -1.39 -36.15 7.11
C ASN A 1091 0.00 -35.77 7.68
N GLY A 1092 0.76 -36.78 8.15
CA GLY A 1092 2.10 -36.62 8.70
C GLY A 1092 2.17 -36.03 10.12
N ARG A 1093 1.05 -35.96 10.85
CA ARG A 1093 0.99 -35.44 12.24
C ARG A 1093 0.30 -36.42 13.18
N ASN A 1094 0.79 -36.51 14.41
CA ASN A 1094 0.11 -37.25 15.47
C ASN A 1094 -1.19 -36.54 15.86
N CYS A 1095 -2.31 -37.25 15.79
CA CYS A 1095 -3.64 -36.72 16.06
C CYS A 1095 -4.46 -37.67 16.92
N ILE A 1096 -5.31 -37.13 17.78
CA ILE A 1096 -6.29 -37.87 18.56
C ILE A 1096 -7.50 -38.15 17.67
N THR A 1097 -7.88 -39.41 17.48
CA THR A 1097 -9.11 -39.79 16.76
C THR A 1097 -10.13 -40.30 17.75
N PHE A 1098 -11.27 -39.62 17.84
CA PHE A 1098 -12.41 -40.02 18.68
C PHE A 1098 -13.22 -41.10 17.94
N LYS A 1099 -13.42 -42.27 18.56
CA LYS A 1099 -14.15 -43.39 17.94
C LYS A 1099 -15.48 -43.74 18.62
N THR A 1100 -15.75 -43.19 19.79
CA THR A 1100 -16.96 -43.51 20.57
C THR A 1100 -17.44 -42.26 21.32
N THR A 1101 -18.74 -42.15 21.52
CA THR A 1101 -19.34 -41.16 22.42
C THR A 1101 -18.85 -41.36 23.85
N GLY A 1102 -18.59 -40.27 24.58
CA GLY A 1102 -18.11 -40.30 25.97
C GLY A 1102 -16.59 -40.47 26.11
N SER A 1103 -15.87 -40.68 25.01
CA SER A 1103 -14.41 -40.68 25.01
C SER A 1103 -13.84 -39.25 25.08
N GLY A 1104 -12.61 -39.10 25.57
CA GLY A 1104 -12.07 -37.80 25.94
C GLY A 1104 -10.56 -37.67 25.78
N ALA A 1105 -10.11 -36.41 25.72
CA ALA A 1105 -8.70 -36.03 25.74
C ALA A 1105 -8.50 -34.92 26.78
N GLU A 1106 -7.51 -35.09 27.65
CA GLU A 1106 -7.14 -34.13 28.70
C GLU A 1106 -5.74 -33.57 28.43
N TRP A 1107 -5.62 -32.24 28.42
CA TRP A 1107 -4.33 -31.54 28.43
C TRP A 1107 -4.09 -30.87 29.77
N ALA A 1108 -2.92 -31.09 30.36
CA ALA A 1108 -2.41 -30.25 31.44
C ALA A 1108 -1.83 -28.97 30.83
N ILE A 1109 -2.41 -27.83 31.18
CA ILE A 1109 -2.00 -26.51 30.68
C ILE A 1109 -1.46 -25.65 31.81
N SER A 1110 -0.63 -24.67 31.44
CA SER A 1110 -0.10 -23.68 32.36
C SER A 1110 -0.34 -22.30 31.76
N THR A 1111 -0.90 -21.40 32.55
CA THR A 1111 -1.35 -20.08 32.09
C THR A 1111 -0.79 -18.98 32.97
N GLY A 1112 -0.68 -17.77 32.43
CA GLY A 1112 -0.36 -16.55 33.17
C GLY A 1112 -1.61 -15.91 33.79
N VAL A 1113 -1.48 -14.70 34.32
CA VAL A 1113 -2.64 -13.89 34.73
C VAL A 1113 -3.19 -13.19 33.49
N ALA A 1114 -4.47 -13.40 33.18
CA ALA A 1114 -5.17 -12.68 32.11
C ALA A 1114 -6.66 -12.53 32.40
N GLU A 1115 -7.30 -11.50 31.84
CA GLU A 1115 -8.75 -11.31 31.93
C GLU A 1115 -9.55 -12.46 31.30
N ALA A 1116 -9.00 -13.10 30.27
CA ALA A 1116 -9.46 -14.37 29.73
C ALA A 1116 -8.35 -15.01 28.87
N HIS A 1117 -8.29 -16.34 28.84
CA HIS A 1117 -7.48 -17.07 27.88
C HIS A 1117 -8.37 -17.65 26.77
N GLU A 1118 -7.88 -17.65 25.53
CA GLU A 1118 -8.54 -18.33 24.42
C GLU A 1118 -8.02 -19.77 24.33
N MET A 1119 -8.93 -20.74 24.20
CA MET A 1119 -8.62 -22.16 24.04
C MET A 1119 -9.12 -22.63 22.67
N ARG A 1120 -8.21 -22.96 21.76
CA ARG A 1120 -8.53 -23.40 20.39
C ARG A 1120 -8.14 -24.86 20.17
N ILE A 1121 -9.08 -25.66 19.69
CA ILE A 1121 -8.87 -27.05 19.25
C ILE A 1121 -8.65 -27.06 17.75
N LYS A 1122 -7.51 -27.60 17.32
CA LYS A 1122 -7.21 -27.81 15.90
C LYS A 1122 -7.66 -29.19 15.46
N TYR A 1123 -8.57 -29.28 14.50
CA TYR A 1123 -9.32 -30.50 14.21
C TYR A 1123 -9.51 -30.77 12.71
N ALA A 1124 -9.79 -32.02 12.35
CA ALA A 1124 -10.30 -32.46 11.06
C ALA A 1124 -11.57 -33.31 11.26
N ASN A 1125 -12.57 -33.12 10.40
CA ASN A 1125 -13.85 -33.82 10.41
C ASN A 1125 -14.26 -34.19 8.98
N THR A 1126 -13.99 -35.43 8.58
CA THR A 1126 -14.28 -35.96 7.24
C THR A 1126 -15.62 -36.70 7.15
N THR A 1127 -16.41 -36.71 8.23
CA THR A 1127 -17.65 -37.52 8.32
C THR A 1127 -18.81 -36.98 7.49
N GLY A 1128 -18.69 -35.75 6.97
CA GLY A 1128 -19.74 -35.09 6.21
C GLY A 1128 -20.88 -34.50 7.07
N LYS A 1129 -20.83 -34.63 8.40
CA LYS A 1129 -21.78 -34.04 9.35
C LYS A 1129 -21.07 -33.05 10.28
N THR A 1130 -21.81 -32.11 10.87
CA THR A 1130 -21.26 -31.30 11.97
C THR A 1130 -21.26 -32.16 13.23
N LEU A 1131 -20.10 -32.30 13.87
CA LEU A 1131 -19.93 -33.06 15.11
C LEU A 1131 -19.88 -32.11 16.30
N THR A 1132 -20.12 -32.61 17.51
CA THR A 1132 -20.07 -31.83 18.75
C THR A 1132 -19.28 -32.55 19.85
N ALA A 1133 -18.53 -31.75 20.62
CA ALA A 1133 -17.82 -32.21 21.81
C ALA A 1133 -17.91 -31.15 22.90
N ASN A 1134 -17.93 -31.58 24.15
CA ASN A 1134 -17.90 -30.67 25.29
C ASN A 1134 -16.46 -30.38 25.67
N ILE A 1135 -16.14 -29.11 25.95
CA ILE A 1135 -14.87 -28.68 26.50
C ILE A 1135 -15.08 -28.20 27.94
N LYS A 1136 -14.26 -28.70 28.86
CA LYS A 1136 -14.23 -28.27 30.27
C LYS A 1136 -12.84 -27.75 30.63
N LEU A 1137 -12.81 -26.67 31.39
CA LEU A 1137 -11.60 -26.18 32.06
C LEU A 1137 -11.72 -26.46 33.55
N LEU A 1138 -10.69 -27.07 34.14
CA LEU A 1138 -10.61 -27.37 35.56
C LEU A 1138 -9.40 -26.71 36.20
N ALA A 1139 -9.55 -26.22 37.42
CA ALA A 1139 -8.44 -25.86 38.29
C ALA A 1139 -7.66 -27.11 38.76
N ALA A 1140 -6.46 -26.91 39.32
CA ALA A 1140 -5.61 -27.99 39.80
C ALA A 1140 -6.27 -28.88 40.89
N ASP A 1141 -7.23 -28.33 41.64
CA ASP A 1141 -7.99 -29.05 42.68
C ASP A 1141 -9.22 -29.81 42.12
N GLY A 1142 -9.46 -29.75 40.81
CA GLY A 1142 -10.60 -30.38 40.14
C GLY A 1142 -11.86 -29.52 40.06
N THR A 1143 -11.83 -28.26 40.51
CA THR A 1143 -12.96 -27.33 40.36
C THR A 1143 -13.21 -27.01 38.89
N VAL A 1144 -14.45 -27.17 38.40
CA VAL A 1144 -14.82 -26.81 37.03
C VAL A 1144 -14.94 -25.29 36.93
N MET A 1145 -14.05 -24.69 36.16
CA MET A 1145 -13.99 -23.24 35.92
C MET A 1145 -14.89 -22.81 34.76
N LYS A 1146 -14.97 -23.64 33.72
CA LYS A 1146 -15.77 -23.39 32.51
C LYS A 1146 -16.20 -24.69 31.88
N GLU A 1147 -17.41 -24.71 31.34
CA GLU A 1147 -17.90 -25.75 30.45
C GLU A 1147 -18.59 -25.11 29.25
N ALA A 1148 -18.33 -25.65 28.06
CA ALA A 1148 -18.94 -25.21 26.80
C ALA A 1148 -19.07 -26.39 25.85
N GLN A 1149 -19.96 -26.29 24.87
CA GLN A 1149 -20.06 -27.24 23.77
C GLN A 1149 -19.50 -26.62 22.49
N LEU A 1150 -18.57 -27.33 21.86
CA LEU A 1150 -17.95 -26.93 20.59
C LEU A 1150 -18.60 -27.67 19.43
N LYS A 1151 -18.78 -26.97 18.30
CA LYS A 1151 -19.28 -27.53 17.05
C LYS A 1151 -18.14 -27.64 16.04
N PHE A 1152 -17.94 -28.83 15.52
CA PHE A 1152 -16.87 -29.18 14.58
C PHE A 1152 -17.49 -29.39 13.20
N GLY A 1153 -17.48 -28.32 12.38
CA GLY A 1153 -17.95 -28.38 11.00
C GLY A 1153 -17.08 -29.27 10.10
N LYS A 1154 -17.57 -29.64 8.92
CA LYS A 1154 -16.85 -30.48 7.95
C LYS A 1154 -15.47 -29.88 7.59
N THR A 1155 -14.46 -30.73 7.46
CA THR A 1155 -13.17 -30.41 6.86
C THR A 1155 -12.88 -31.32 5.66
N GLU A 1156 -12.03 -30.85 4.77
CA GLU A 1156 -11.45 -31.68 3.71
C GLU A 1156 -10.44 -32.68 4.31
N ALA A 1157 -10.20 -33.80 3.61
CA ALA A 1157 -9.41 -34.93 4.12
C ALA A 1157 -7.98 -34.57 4.56
N ASP A 1158 -7.43 -33.49 4.02
CA ASP A 1158 -6.07 -33.03 4.29
C ASP A 1158 -5.97 -31.66 4.98
N LYS A 1159 -7.10 -31.07 5.38
CA LYS A 1159 -7.13 -29.76 6.05
C LYS A 1159 -7.56 -29.89 7.51
N PHE A 1160 -6.92 -29.10 8.37
CA PHE A 1160 -7.34 -28.89 9.75
C PHE A 1160 -7.96 -27.49 9.88
N LYS A 1161 -9.09 -27.40 10.58
CA LYS A 1161 -9.70 -26.13 11.03
C LYS A 1161 -9.47 -25.94 12.52
N THR A 1162 -9.76 -24.76 13.04
CA THR A 1162 -9.76 -24.49 14.48
C THR A 1162 -11.18 -24.15 14.96
N VAL A 1163 -11.51 -24.58 16.17
CA VAL A 1163 -12.69 -24.14 16.90
C VAL A 1163 -12.28 -23.85 18.32
N GLY A 1164 -12.80 -22.80 18.94
CA GLY A 1164 -12.37 -22.40 20.27
C GLY A 1164 -13.46 -21.86 21.16
N THR A 1165 -13.12 -21.69 22.42
CA THR A 1165 -13.87 -20.98 23.45
C THR A 1165 -12.90 -20.16 24.27
N THR A 1166 -13.38 -19.29 25.15
CA THR A 1166 -12.56 -18.63 26.16
C THR A 1166 -12.78 -19.26 27.55
N THR A 1167 -11.91 -18.91 28.50
CA THR A 1167 -12.11 -19.19 29.94
C THR A 1167 -13.39 -18.53 30.48
N GLY A 1168 -13.93 -17.52 29.79
CA GLY A 1168 -15.16 -16.80 30.14
C GLY A 1168 -14.99 -15.76 31.25
N THR A 1169 -14.02 -15.95 32.13
CA THR A 1169 -13.62 -15.03 33.20
C THR A 1169 -12.10 -15.02 33.36
N SER A 1170 -11.61 -14.09 34.18
CA SER A 1170 -10.21 -14.01 34.58
C SER A 1170 -9.81 -15.26 35.37
N ILE A 1171 -8.67 -15.84 35.04
CA ILE A 1171 -8.05 -16.93 35.80
C ILE A 1171 -6.62 -16.54 36.20
N ASN A 1172 -6.17 -17.00 37.37
CA ASN A 1172 -4.84 -16.69 37.90
C ASN A 1172 -3.75 -17.47 37.17
N ALA A 1173 -2.49 -17.02 37.28
CA ALA A 1173 -1.36 -17.80 36.82
C ALA A 1173 -1.29 -19.14 37.58
N GLY A 1174 -1.13 -20.25 36.85
CA GLY A 1174 -1.15 -21.58 37.47
C GLY A 1174 -1.39 -22.70 36.48
N ASN A 1175 -1.52 -23.91 37.03
CA ASN A 1175 -1.76 -25.13 36.27
C ASN A 1175 -3.25 -25.48 36.24
N TYR A 1176 -3.74 -25.80 35.06
CA TYR A 1176 -5.14 -26.13 34.80
C TYR A 1176 -5.22 -27.39 33.93
N LYS A 1177 -6.43 -27.92 33.79
CA LYS A 1177 -6.71 -29.05 32.89
C LYS A 1177 -7.81 -28.66 31.92
N VAL A 1178 -7.60 -28.98 30.64
CA VAL A 1178 -8.61 -28.84 29.61
C VAL A 1178 -9.03 -30.23 29.16
N ILE A 1179 -10.31 -30.55 29.34
CA ILE A 1179 -10.89 -31.83 28.93
C ILE A 1179 -11.80 -31.60 27.74
N LEU A 1180 -11.55 -32.30 26.63
CA LEU A 1180 -12.45 -32.38 25.49
C LEU A 1180 -13.13 -33.76 25.50
N SER A 1181 -14.45 -33.80 25.59
CA SER A 1181 -15.24 -35.04 25.65
C SER A 1181 -16.21 -35.14 24.47
N ALA A 1182 -16.13 -36.23 23.71
CA ALA A 1182 -16.99 -36.50 22.56
C ALA A 1182 -18.46 -36.64 22.96
N VAL A 1183 -19.35 -35.91 22.28
CA VAL A 1183 -20.81 -36.08 22.39
C VAL A 1183 -21.30 -36.91 21.20
N ASP A 1184 -21.17 -36.37 20.00
CA ASP A 1184 -21.40 -37.05 18.71
C ASP A 1184 -20.17 -36.86 17.80
N ALA A 1185 -18.98 -36.99 18.39
CA ALA A 1185 -17.70 -36.73 17.73
C ALA A 1185 -16.99 -37.99 17.20
N GLU A 1186 -17.72 -39.06 16.91
CA GLU A 1186 -17.14 -40.23 16.25
C GLU A 1186 -16.56 -39.85 14.88
N GLY A 1187 -15.27 -40.14 14.67
CA GLY A 1187 -14.53 -39.74 13.48
C GLY A 1187 -13.91 -38.33 13.56
N LEU A 1188 -14.08 -37.60 14.66
CA LEU A 1188 -13.38 -36.34 14.89
C LEU A 1188 -11.88 -36.60 15.12
N ILE A 1189 -11.04 -35.84 14.42
CA ILE A 1189 -9.58 -35.91 14.51
C ILE A 1189 -9.09 -34.59 15.12
N VAL A 1190 -8.26 -34.63 16.16
CA VAL A 1190 -7.73 -33.44 16.84
C VAL A 1190 -6.21 -33.48 16.87
N SER A 1191 -5.54 -32.48 16.29
CA SER A 1191 -4.07 -32.41 16.28
C SER A 1191 -3.47 -31.77 17.53
N GLY A 1192 -4.26 -31.01 18.29
CA GLY A 1192 -3.81 -30.36 19.52
C GLY A 1192 -4.73 -29.25 20.01
N LEU A 1193 -4.37 -28.70 21.17
CA LEU A 1193 -4.97 -27.55 21.84
C LEU A 1193 -3.99 -26.38 21.80
N GLU A 1194 -4.46 -25.18 21.50
CA GLU A 1194 -3.72 -23.93 21.68
C GLU A 1194 -4.37 -23.12 22.80
N VAL A 1195 -3.55 -22.54 23.68
CA VAL A 1195 -4.00 -21.60 24.70
C VAL A 1195 -3.28 -20.28 24.48
N GLN A 1196 -4.04 -19.20 24.30
CA GLN A 1196 -3.52 -17.85 24.05
C GLN A 1196 -3.91 -16.88 25.17
#